data_AF-A0A091QIE3-F1
#
_entry.id   AF-A0A091QIE3-F1
#
_cell.length_a   1.000
_cell.length_b   1.000
_cell.length_c   1.000
_cell.angle_alpha   90.00
_cell.angle_beta   90.00
_cell.angle_gamma   90.00
#
_symmetry.space_group_name_H-M   'P 1'
#
loop_
_entity.id
_entity.type
_entity.pdbx_description
1 polymer ?
#
loop_
_entity_poly.entity_id
_entity_poly.type
_entity_poly.pdbx_seq_one_letter_code
_entity_poly.pdbx_strand_id
1 'polypeptide(L)'
;VHPDSLQQFFRHTLTEVLTYNPLWKVSDAVHMQKEWSFTRTCLLLTTLYRKLLVALNAKELVCQLQQVLETHEVNWQHVLSCVSTLVICQPEAEQLFKDLLSHLLIKAFENYDMENMITAFLIARQAALEGPAVFMPYAEWFKASFGSTGGHHGSSKKALVFLFEFLSELVPFEAAQYLKVHIMYPPFVPTKHRSILLEYITLAKTRLADLKVAIEDMGLYEDLSSTDDSVQPQGQALRDVEKALQIFENTRKIPTSVIEASIFRRPYYTSWFLPALLRPRVLPKTPDVRMAFIDSLKRADKIPPNLYSTYVQGCRAMKEKTLQVDTGHSKEPVEQLKAALAELRVLIVDQAKYEDVPAQIAVISDRLASILGHSSEDEAAALSAPIHVDISAPRLELGHQSVVDLLLTSFCQNLIAASSFNPPDRQGPCLSLFVKMMCGHRNLLPALLGRLCQLIYHQGPSLNDAHILGLAAFVIHLSESRALIPEVEANFGTSRPVPEKVLSISEYWDRLLACRTEESFTFCVRFCTAAASYLMCKFSSYSNEDLCALLPPSLLKKLQYIVPRLCLEARGALCEEGKAHLVWSSLSCPSLNYKRASLCLWKQARFQELLKEKAFQLSFREWLLLELAVYPEKDILPASERQDFHYWAIYQWYLPAPAASGGCDGDLEKACAITITTILDFSQRMSYLVCLFNFRLDLGSCGQSKMSVNPDILCKLQEMVLELRCRRKLPSSCLDAQSHFLFEILQKRLKDRKEVSALGEQLWRQQELLLHRRILVGLPASALIMLCRKGRRIILDCEDFFCFVNSELKNVCSRGYALSYDLTAHFFRGLLNASLDCEEAAEGVNAVLTACQTKCPILLLSAALWWPRLEPVLYSQWKRLFGSPLPEELERLREWQRTATSFLSSGVVFPLSGPPWLSAAFLHCTVQQQSPRGGERIVLQRLGTDTELSFPLQLLVSLLFFSLMDLVSAKIAPKEGVDFRTSLQWSLEILQCLEERGASWPLLFHSGEKDPKKYHILRSAASDRHTRLLPIAFYSLTPRFHQELLTREHSFLCVALDLYIQLLRLFVEGKDLPQLGQSPEHPEHGDPLELISTARRFLLGAIPRCPAQSFGNIDPLLPPCEELDPELGATLRHRSRPAVAMELDEELVLF
;
A
#
# COMPACT_ATOMS: atom_id res chain seq x y z
N VAL A 1 -39.21 -15.26 14.51
CA VAL A 1 -39.10 -14.24 15.58
C VAL A 1 -39.84 -13.01 15.10
N HIS A 2 -40.77 -12.45 15.90
CA HIS A 2 -41.47 -11.23 15.51
C HIS A 2 -40.41 -10.11 15.29
N PRO A 3 -40.52 -9.28 14.25
CA PRO A 3 -39.55 -8.20 13.99
C PRO A 3 -39.36 -7.29 15.21
N ASP A 4 -40.41 -7.11 16.02
CA ASP A 4 -40.38 -6.32 17.25
C ASP A 4 -39.46 -6.90 18.33
N SER A 5 -39.39 -8.23 18.45
CA SER A 5 -38.53 -8.89 19.44
C SER A 5 -37.04 -8.80 19.07
N LEU A 6 -36.73 -8.77 17.77
CA LEU A 6 -35.35 -8.55 17.30
C LEU A 6 -34.92 -7.11 17.53
N GLN A 7 -35.76 -6.13 17.20
CA GLN A 7 -35.47 -4.73 17.50
C GLN A 7 -35.28 -4.51 19.00
N GLN A 8 -36.12 -5.11 19.84
CA GLN A 8 -35.98 -5.00 21.30
C GLN A 8 -34.67 -5.62 21.83
N PHE A 9 -34.22 -6.73 21.25
CA PHE A 9 -32.91 -7.31 21.55
C PHE A 9 -31.77 -6.34 21.18
N PHE A 10 -31.78 -5.77 19.97
CA PHE A 10 -30.73 -4.83 19.56
C PHE A 10 -30.72 -3.53 20.38
N ARG A 11 -31.89 -3.05 20.82
CA ARG A 11 -32.00 -1.92 21.76
C ARG A 11 -31.39 -2.25 23.12
N HIS A 12 -31.66 -3.46 23.63
CA HIS A 12 -31.05 -3.95 24.86
C HIS A 12 -29.53 -4.10 24.72
N THR A 13 -29.05 -4.69 23.62
CA THR A 13 -27.61 -4.85 23.36
C THR A 13 -26.89 -3.51 23.25
N LEU A 14 -27.48 -2.53 22.55
CA LEU A 14 -26.92 -1.19 22.51
C LEU A 14 -26.82 -0.58 23.90
N THR A 15 -27.87 -0.73 24.72
CA THR A 15 -27.88 -0.22 26.09
C THR A 15 -26.76 -0.84 26.92
N GLU A 16 -26.64 -2.17 26.93
CA GLU A 16 -25.59 -2.90 27.65
C GLU A 16 -24.18 -2.49 27.19
N VAL A 17 -23.95 -2.31 25.89
CA VAL A 17 -22.63 -1.90 25.37
C VAL A 17 -22.28 -0.48 25.80
N LEU A 18 -23.25 0.44 25.77
CA LEU A 18 -23.03 1.83 26.15
C LEU A 18 -22.84 2.00 27.66
N THR A 19 -23.41 1.10 28.47
CA THR A 19 -23.29 1.12 29.94
C THR A 19 -22.18 0.18 30.46
N TYR A 20 -21.50 -0.55 29.57
CA TYR A 20 -20.49 -1.53 29.97
C TYR A 20 -19.27 -0.86 30.59
N ASN A 21 -19.02 -1.17 31.87
CA ASN A 21 -17.81 -0.83 32.63
C ASN A 21 -17.40 0.66 32.51
N PRO A 22 -18.18 1.60 33.07
CA PRO A 22 -17.96 3.04 32.96
C PRO A 22 -16.77 3.50 33.83
N LEU A 23 -15.55 3.13 33.44
CA LEU A 23 -14.32 3.42 34.17
C LEU A 23 -13.83 4.86 34.00
N TRP A 24 -14.15 5.49 32.87
CA TRP A 24 -13.63 6.80 32.50
C TRP A 24 -14.51 7.92 33.05
N LYS A 25 -13.89 8.87 33.75
CA LYS A 25 -14.60 10.08 34.18
C LYS A 25 -14.83 10.98 32.96
N VAL A 26 -15.81 11.87 33.09
CA VAL A 26 -16.10 12.91 32.08
C VAL A 26 -14.83 13.70 31.72
N SER A 27 -13.98 14.04 32.71
CA SER A 27 -12.72 14.75 32.47
C SER A 27 -11.76 13.99 31.57
N ASP A 28 -11.68 12.67 31.74
CA ASP A 28 -10.82 11.80 30.94
C ASP A 28 -11.40 11.68 29.52
N ALA A 29 -12.72 11.61 29.41
CA ALA A 29 -13.42 11.61 28.13
C ALA A 29 -13.12 12.85 27.30
N VAL A 30 -13.12 14.04 27.91
CA VAL A 30 -12.76 15.30 27.23
C VAL A 30 -11.33 15.26 26.68
N HIS A 31 -10.37 14.68 27.41
CA HIS A 31 -8.98 14.58 26.97
C HIS A 31 -8.79 13.52 25.86
N MET A 32 -9.55 12.41 25.93
CA MET A 32 -9.35 11.24 25.07
C MET A 32 -10.24 11.19 23.82
N GLN A 33 -11.11 12.18 23.57
CA GLN A 33 -12.01 12.21 22.39
C GLN A 33 -11.30 11.91 21.06
N LYS A 34 -10.09 12.47 20.88
CA LYS A 34 -9.26 12.26 19.69
C LYS A 34 -8.79 10.81 19.52
N GLU A 35 -8.68 10.03 20.60
CA GLU A 35 -8.32 8.59 20.56
C GLU A 35 -9.49 7.71 20.16
N TRP A 36 -10.73 8.22 20.27
CA TRP A 36 -11.97 7.47 20.04
C TRP A 36 -12.68 7.87 18.75
N SER A 37 -11.97 8.54 17.83
CA SER A 37 -12.46 8.75 16.47
C SER A 37 -12.65 7.42 15.74
N PHE A 38 -13.43 7.39 14.67
CA PHE A 38 -13.72 6.18 13.93
C PHE A 38 -12.47 5.48 13.37
N THR A 39 -11.46 6.25 12.98
CA THR A 39 -10.19 5.73 12.46
C THR A 39 -9.30 5.11 13.54
N ARG A 40 -9.45 5.54 14.79
CA ARG A 40 -8.61 5.12 15.93
C ARG A 40 -9.32 4.19 16.90
N THR A 41 -10.65 4.16 16.87
CA THR A 41 -11.48 3.22 17.59
C THR A 41 -11.13 1.79 17.17
N CYS A 42 -11.08 0.89 18.15
CA CYS A 42 -10.83 -0.53 17.91
C CYS A 42 -11.82 -1.09 16.88
N LEU A 43 -11.28 -1.82 15.88
CA LEU A 43 -12.05 -2.40 14.78
C LEU A 43 -13.21 -3.31 15.25
N LEU A 44 -13.09 -3.95 16.42
CA LEU A 44 -14.14 -4.76 17.03
C LEU A 44 -15.35 -3.90 17.42
N LEU A 45 -15.10 -2.83 18.18
CA LEU A 45 -16.12 -1.91 18.67
C LEU A 45 -16.80 -1.18 17.51
N THR A 46 -16.01 -0.70 16.53
CA THR A 46 -16.58 -0.08 15.33
C THR A 46 -17.43 -1.08 14.57
N THR A 47 -16.98 -2.35 14.45
CA THR A 47 -17.74 -3.42 13.77
C THR A 47 -19.06 -3.67 14.48
N LEU A 48 -19.06 -3.77 15.81
CA LEU A 48 -20.25 -3.92 16.61
C LEU A 48 -21.24 -2.76 16.39
N TYR A 49 -20.77 -1.50 16.35
CA TYR A 49 -21.67 -0.38 16.06
C TYR A 49 -22.22 -0.42 14.64
N ARG A 50 -21.41 -0.74 13.62
CA ARG A 50 -21.92 -0.98 12.26
C ARG A 50 -22.88 -2.16 12.20
N LYS A 51 -22.75 -3.08 13.17
CA LYS A 51 -23.60 -4.24 13.38
C LYS A 51 -24.93 -3.97 14.09
N LEU A 52 -25.01 -2.90 14.88
CA LEU A 52 -26.29 -2.41 15.42
C LEU A 52 -27.01 -1.49 14.41
N LEU A 53 -26.24 -0.88 13.50
CA LEU A 53 -26.65 0.19 12.58
C LEU A 53 -27.60 -0.14 11.42
N VAL A 54 -27.68 -1.38 10.94
CA VAL A 54 -28.74 -1.77 9.95
C VAL A 54 -29.76 -2.71 10.58
N ALA A 55 -29.65 -3.02 11.87
CA ALA A 55 -30.74 -3.68 12.60
C ALA A 55 -31.76 -2.66 13.15
N LEU A 56 -31.28 -1.46 13.50
CA LEU A 56 -32.08 -0.32 13.94
C LEU A 56 -31.88 0.84 12.96
N ASN A 57 -32.94 1.56 12.64
CA ASN A 57 -32.81 2.76 11.80
C ASN A 57 -32.02 3.85 12.54
N ALA A 58 -31.36 4.76 11.81
CA ALA A 58 -30.56 5.84 12.41
C ALA A 58 -31.35 6.65 13.47
N LYS A 59 -32.64 6.92 13.19
CA LYS A 59 -33.55 7.60 14.13
C LYS A 59 -33.77 6.79 15.41
N GLU A 60 -33.97 5.48 15.30
CA GLU A 60 -34.18 4.62 16.47
C GLU A 60 -32.92 4.52 17.32
N LEU A 61 -31.74 4.44 16.70
CA LEU A 61 -30.46 4.41 17.41
C LEU A 61 -30.18 5.70 18.16
N VAL A 62 -30.41 6.85 17.54
CA VAL A 62 -30.23 8.14 18.21
C VAL A 62 -31.24 8.30 19.35
N CYS A 63 -32.50 7.87 19.17
CA CYS A 63 -33.48 7.87 20.26
C CYS A 63 -33.09 6.93 21.42
N GLN A 64 -32.50 5.78 21.12
CA GLN A 64 -32.04 4.84 22.15
C GLN A 64 -30.77 5.33 22.84
N LEU A 65 -29.81 5.88 22.09
CA LEU A 65 -28.63 6.54 22.65
C LEU A 65 -29.05 7.66 23.61
N GLN A 66 -30.01 8.48 23.21
CA GLN A 66 -30.58 9.51 24.06
C GLN A 66 -31.21 8.92 25.33
N GLN A 67 -32.04 7.87 25.20
CA GLN A 67 -32.66 7.22 26.34
C GLN A 67 -31.61 6.70 27.33
N VAL A 68 -30.55 6.06 26.84
CA VAL A 68 -29.47 5.52 27.68
C VAL A 68 -28.70 6.62 28.40
N LEU A 69 -28.38 7.72 27.70
CA LEU A 69 -27.72 8.88 28.29
C LEU A 69 -28.57 9.54 29.39
N GLU A 70 -29.90 9.45 29.30
CA GLU A 70 -30.81 10.02 30.30
C GLU A 70 -31.09 9.06 31.49
N THR A 71 -30.93 7.73 31.32
CA THR A 71 -31.37 6.75 32.33
C THR A 71 -30.26 5.94 33.00
N HIS A 72 -29.04 5.94 32.46
CA HIS A 72 -27.96 5.07 32.93
C HIS A 72 -26.61 5.80 33.05
N GLU A 73 -25.73 5.29 33.91
CA GLU A 73 -24.31 5.66 33.88
C GLU A 73 -23.65 5.04 32.65
N VAL A 74 -23.01 5.89 31.84
CA VAL A 74 -22.49 5.50 30.52
C VAL A 74 -20.97 5.41 30.49
N ASN A 75 -20.46 4.50 29.68
CA ASN A 75 -19.06 4.46 29.32
C ASN A 75 -18.81 5.41 28.14
N TRP A 76 -18.16 6.54 28.44
CA TRP A 76 -17.89 7.59 27.46
C TRP A 76 -17.07 7.12 26.25
N GLN A 77 -16.16 6.17 26.41
CA GLN A 77 -15.42 5.61 25.28
C GLN A 77 -16.39 4.94 24.29
N HIS A 78 -17.30 4.11 24.80
CA HIS A 78 -18.30 3.43 23.99
C HIS A 78 -19.29 4.42 23.36
N VAL A 79 -19.82 5.37 24.14
CA VAL A 79 -20.72 6.42 23.64
C VAL A 79 -20.07 7.20 22.51
N LEU A 80 -18.84 7.69 22.68
CA LEU A 80 -18.18 8.55 21.69
C LEU A 80 -17.74 7.77 20.45
N SER A 81 -17.23 6.55 20.61
CA SER A 81 -16.98 5.66 19.48
C SER A 81 -18.27 5.29 18.71
N CYS A 82 -19.41 5.18 19.41
CA CYS A 82 -20.72 4.98 18.80
C CYS A 82 -21.12 6.19 17.95
N VAL A 83 -21.03 7.40 18.52
CA VAL A 83 -21.30 8.66 17.83
C VAL A 83 -20.43 8.79 16.56
N SER A 84 -19.11 8.59 16.67
CA SER A 84 -18.20 8.59 15.53
C SER A 84 -18.60 7.60 14.43
N THR A 85 -19.03 6.39 14.82
CA THR A 85 -19.45 5.37 13.87
C THR A 85 -20.79 5.71 13.20
N LEU A 86 -21.75 6.22 13.97
CA LEU A 86 -23.07 6.64 13.47
C LEU A 86 -22.93 7.76 12.42
N VAL A 87 -22.12 8.77 12.73
CA VAL A 87 -21.89 9.94 11.87
C VAL A 87 -21.26 9.52 10.53
N ILE A 88 -20.25 8.65 10.52
CA ILE A 88 -19.58 8.21 9.28
C ILE A 88 -20.42 7.23 8.45
N CYS A 89 -21.15 6.33 9.10
CA CYS A 89 -21.81 5.24 8.39
C CYS A 89 -23.20 5.60 7.86
N GLN A 90 -23.86 6.59 8.47
CA GLN A 90 -25.21 7.00 8.08
C GLN A 90 -25.27 8.50 7.77
N PRO A 91 -25.56 8.90 6.52
CA PRO A 91 -25.64 10.32 6.16
C PRO A 91 -26.81 11.04 6.86
N GLU A 92 -27.86 10.31 7.25
CA GLU A 92 -29.01 10.83 7.99
C GLU A 92 -28.67 11.21 9.44
N ALA A 93 -27.58 10.67 9.99
CA ALA A 93 -27.17 10.92 11.37
C ALA A 93 -26.81 12.40 11.62
N GLU A 94 -26.34 13.13 10.61
CA GLU A 94 -25.97 14.54 10.75
C GLU A 94 -27.15 15.39 11.25
N GLN A 95 -28.34 15.20 10.68
CA GLN A 95 -29.55 15.94 11.07
C GLN A 95 -30.09 15.45 12.42
N LEU A 96 -30.08 14.14 12.65
CA LEU A 96 -30.57 13.56 13.90
C LEU A 96 -29.72 13.98 15.11
N PHE A 97 -28.39 14.08 14.96
CA PHE A 97 -27.53 14.61 16.00
C PHE A 97 -27.73 16.11 16.23
N LYS A 98 -28.03 16.91 15.19
CA LYS A 98 -28.40 18.32 15.39
C LYS A 98 -29.67 18.44 16.22
N ASP A 99 -30.68 17.63 15.91
CA ASP A 99 -31.94 17.61 16.67
C ASP A 99 -31.68 17.18 18.13
N LEU A 100 -30.92 16.10 18.35
CA LEU A 100 -30.56 15.65 19.70
C LEU A 100 -29.79 16.72 20.48
N LEU A 101 -28.78 17.35 19.88
CA LEU A 101 -27.99 18.40 20.51
C LEU A 101 -28.86 19.60 20.88
N SER A 102 -29.80 19.99 20.01
CA SER A 102 -30.74 21.08 20.31
C SER A 102 -31.63 20.74 21.52
N HIS A 103 -32.13 19.51 21.58
CA HIS A 103 -32.97 19.01 22.67
C HIS A 103 -32.21 18.92 24.01
N LEU A 104 -30.97 18.41 23.99
CA LEU A 104 -30.10 18.37 25.18
C LEU A 104 -29.80 19.77 25.70
N LEU A 105 -29.52 20.73 24.82
CA LEU A 105 -29.29 22.12 25.23
C LEU A 105 -30.55 22.75 25.82
N ILE A 106 -31.73 22.53 25.23
CA ILE A 106 -33.01 23.01 25.79
C ILE A 106 -33.20 22.46 27.21
N LYS A 107 -33.10 21.14 27.39
CA LYS A 107 -33.23 20.49 28.71
C LYS A 107 -32.20 21.02 29.71
N ALA A 108 -30.94 21.19 29.30
CA ALA A 108 -29.88 21.69 30.16
C ALA A 108 -30.19 23.12 30.67
N PHE A 109 -30.68 24.02 29.82
CA PHE A 109 -30.98 25.39 30.23
C PHE A 109 -32.31 25.56 30.97
N GLU A 110 -33.32 24.73 30.68
CA GLU A 110 -34.59 24.73 31.42
C GLU A 110 -34.41 24.22 32.85
N ASN A 111 -33.65 23.13 33.01
CA ASN A 111 -33.45 22.46 34.29
C ASN A 111 -32.17 22.87 35.02
N TYR A 112 -31.29 23.66 34.39
CA TYR A 112 -29.93 23.97 34.89
C TYR A 112 -29.12 22.70 35.17
N ASP A 113 -29.21 21.74 34.26
CA ASP A 113 -28.60 20.42 34.40
C ASP A 113 -27.25 20.33 33.67
N MET A 114 -26.20 20.16 34.46
CA MET A 114 -24.82 20.07 33.99
C MET A 114 -24.56 18.80 33.17
N GLU A 115 -25.23 17.69 33.45
CA GLU A 115 -24.98 16.41 32.78
C GLU A 115 -25.43 16.46 31.32
N ASN A 116 -26.60 17.04 31.07
CA ASN A 116 -27.10 17.30 29.72
C ASN A 116 -26.19 18.28 28.96
N MET A 117 -25.62 19.28 29.64
CA MET A 117 -24.65 20.21 29.04
C MET A 117 -23.35 19.49 28.64
N ILE A 118 -22.76 18.71 29.55
CA ILE A 118 -21.56 17.90 29.31
C ILE A 118 -21.76 16.99 28.10
N THR A 119 -22.89 16.26 28.09
CA THR A 119 -23.23 15.30 27.04
C THR A 119 -23.33 15.97 25.67
N ALA A 120 -23.98 17.14 25.59
CA ALA A 120 -24.10 17.89 24.35
C ALA A 120 -22.71 18.30 23.80
N PHE A 121 -21.82 18.80 24.65
CA PHE A 121 -20.48 19.21 24.23
C PHE A 121 -19.62 18.03 23.78
N LEU A 122 -19.66 16.91 24.50
CA LEU A 122 -18.91 15.71 24.13
C LEU A 122 -19.36 15.15 22.78
N ILE A 123 -20.67 15.01 22.54
CA ILE A 123 -21.22 14.51 21.27
C ILE A 123 -20.88 15.46 20.12
N ALA A 124 -21.07 16.77 20.30
CA ALA A 124 -20.81 17.75 19.25
C ALA A 124 -19.33 17.77 18.83
N ARG A 125 -18.41 17.66 19.79
CA ARG A 125 -16.97 17.57 19.51
C ARG A 125 -16.60 16.28 18.79
N GLN A 126 -17.14 15.16 19.26
CA GLN A 126 -16.84 13.86 18.69
C GLN A 126 -17.30 13.76 17.24
N ALA A 127 -18.52 14.22 16.94
CA ALA A 127 -19.02 14.27 15.57
C ALA A 127 -18.16 15.18 14.68
N ALA A 128 -17.74 16.35 15.19
CA ALA A 128 -16.91 17.29 14.45
C ALA A 128 -15.49 16.78 14.15
N LEU A 129 -14.94 15.85 14.96
CA LEU A 129 -13.60 15.29 14.76
C LEU A 129 -13.49 14.40 13.50
N GLU A 130 -14.60 13.84 13.02
CA GLU A 130 -14.61 12.99 11.81
C GLU A 130 -14.50 13.78 10.49
N GLY A 131 -14.61 15.11 10.57
CA GLY A 131 -14.33 16.04 9.47
C GLY A 131 -15.57 16.64 8.80
N PRO A 132 -15.38 17.74 8.03
CA PRO A 132 -16.47 18.57 7.49
C PRO A 132 -17.32 17.90 6.42
N ALA A 133 -16.83 16.79 5.84
CA ALA A 133 -17.60 16.01 4.87
C ALA A 133 -18.72 15.20 5.54
N VAL A 134 -18.68 15.02 6.86
CA VAL A 134 -19.57 14.13 7.61
C VAL A 134 -20.40 14.89 8.66
N PHE A 135 -19.79 15.84 9.36
CA PHE A 135 -20.50 16.72 10.30
C PHE A 135 -19.88 18.13 10.29
N MET A 136 -20.67 19.14 10.64
CA MET A 136 -20.17 20.52 10.70
C MET A 136 -19.02 20.68 11.72
N PRO A 137 -18.00 21.50 11.44
CA PRO A 137 -16.93 21.76 12.40
C PRO A 137 -17.48 22.29 13.72
N TYR A 138 -16.82 21.94 14.84
CA TYR A 138 -17.22 22.36 16.18
C TYR A 138 -17.40 23.89 16.32
N ALA A 139 -16.56 24.67 15.63
CA ALA A 139 -16.66 26.12 15.62
C ALA A 139 -17.97 26.64 15.01
N GLU A 140 -18.45 25.99 13.95
CA GLU A 140 -19.72 26.35 13.31
C GLU A 140 -20.90 25.98 14.18
N TRP A 141 -20.87 24.78 14.78
CA TRP A 141 -21.89 24.35 15.74
C TRP A 141 -21.96 25.28 16.97
N PHE A 142 -20.82 25.59 17.58
CA PHE A 142 -20.76 26.47 18.76
C PHE A 142 -21.29 27.88 18.44
N LYS A 143 -20.91 28.45 17.28
CA LYS A 143 -21.40 29.74 16.79
C LYS A 143 -22.92 29.69 16.54
N ALA A 144 -23.45 28.62 15.96
CA ALA A 144 -24.88 28.46 15.72
C ALA A 144 -25.68 28.38 17.03
N SER A 145 -25.20 27.59 17.99
CA SER A 145 -25.87 27.34 19.27
C SER A 145 -25.85 28.54 20.20
N PHE A 146 -24.70 29.23 20.32
CA PHE A 146 -24.51 30.27 21.34
C PHE A 146 -24.29 31.68 20.78
N GLY A 147 -24.02 31.83 19.48
CA GLY A 147 -23.65 33.12 18.88
C GLY A 147 -24.81 34.07 18.56
N SER A 148 -26.06 33.61 18.69
CA SER A 148 -27.26 34.41 18.35
C SER A 148 -28.03 34.87 19.59
N THR A 149 -28.81 35.95 19.44
CA THR A 149 -29.75 36.46 20.46
C THR A 149 -30.88 35.48 20.80
N GLY A 150 -31.11 34.49 19.94
CA GLY A 150 -32.16 33.48 20.09
C GLY A 150 -31.74 32.24 20.88
N GLY A 151 -30.49 32.14 21.33
CA GLY A 151 -30.01 31.00 22.11
C GLY A 151 -30.56 30.98 23.54
N HIS A 152 -30.74 29.78 24.09
CA HIS A 152 -31.33 29.54 25.41
C HIS A 152 -30.56 30.20 26.56
N HIS A 153 -29.25 30.39 26.40
CA HIS A 153 -28.38 31.07 27.36
C HIS A 153 -28.68 32.57 27.50
N GLY A 154 -29.21 33.21 26.46
CA GLY A 154 -29.52 34.66 26.45
C GLY A 154 -30.81 35.05 27.16
N SER A 155 -31.63 34.07 27.58
CA SER A 155 -32.97 34.26 28.15
C SER A 155 -32.98 34.91 29.54
N SER A 156 -31.96 34.67 30.37
CA SER A 156 -31.88 35.19 31.73
C SER A 156 -30.44 35.31 32.23
N LYS A 157 -30.20 36.15 33.26
CA LYS A 157 -28.89 36.23 33.93
C LYS A 157 -28.47 34.87 34.53
N LYS A 158 -29.43 34.10 35.04
CA LYS A 158 -29.16 32.78 35.64
C LYS A 158 -28.65 31.79 34.60
N ALA A 159 -29.26 31.76 33.40
CA ALA A 159 -28.82 30.92 32.29
C ALA A 159 -27.42 31.28 31.78
N LEU A 160 -27.07 32.58 31.77
CA LEU A 160 -25.72 33.03 31.44
C LEU A 160 -24.69 32.57 32.46
N VAL A 161 -24.98 32.72 33.76
CA VAL A 161 -24.08 32.27 34.83
C VAL A 161 -23.84 30.77 34.73
N PHE A 162 -24.91 29.99 34.54
CA PHE A 162 -24.82 28.54 34.36
C PHE A 162 -23.92 28.12 33.18
N LEU A 163 -24.06 28.75 32.00
CA LEU A 163 -23.18 28.46 30.87
C LEU A 163 -21.71 28.79 31.16
N PHE A 164 -21.43 29.94 31.77
CA PHE A 164 -20.04 30.35 32.03
C PHE A 164 -19.41 29.61 33.20
N GLU A 165 -20.20 29.17 34.19
CA GLU A 165 -19.75 28.26 35.25
C GLU A 165 -19.30 26.93 34.63
N PHE A 166 -20.13 26.32 33.80
CA PHE A 166 -19.77 25.11 33.04
C PHE A 166 -18.52 25.30 32.17
N LEU A 167 -18.49 26.34 31.34
CA LEU A 167 -17.34 26.58 30.47
C LEU A 167 -16.06 26.83 31.28
N SER A 168 -16.14 27.46 32.45
CA SER A 168 -15.00 27.73 33.33
C SER A 168 -14.48 26.46 33.98
N GLU A 169 -15.36 25.56 34.43
CA GLU A 169 -14.99 24.25 34.97
C GLU A 169 -14.31 23.34 33.94
N LEU A 170 -14.64 23.51 32.65
CA LEU A 170 -14.07 22.72 31.56
C LEU A 170 -12.64 23.15 31.19
N VAL A 171 -12.28 24.42 31.39
CA VAL A 171 -10.98 25.01 30.96
C VAL A 171 -9.73 24.18 31.32
N PRO A 172 -9.58 23.60 32.53
CA PRO A 172 -8.38 22.84 32.88
C PRO A 172 -8.14 21.64 31.96
N PHE A 173 -9.21 21.01 31.49
CA PHE A 173 -9.21 19.77 30.70
C PHE A 173 -9.24 20.01 29.19
N GLU A 174 -9.46 21.26 28.77
CA GLU A 174 -9.63 21.61 27.37
C GLU A 174 -8.33 21.59 26.56
N ALA A 175 -8.42 21.04 25.36
CA ALA A 175 -7.40 21.23 24.35
C ALA A 175 -7.37 22.69 23.87
N ALA A 176 -6.19 23.18 23.53
CA ALA A 176 -5.98 24.57 23.10
C ALA A 176 -6.91 25.00 21.94
N GLN A 177 -7.22 24.07 21.03
CA GLN A 177 -8.07 24.33 19.86
C GLN A 177 -9.50 24.74 20.23
N TYR A 178 -10.11 24.11 21.24
CA TYR A 178 -11.47 24.42 21.68
C TYR A 178 -11.55 25.74 22.46
N LEU A 179 -10.55 26.01 23.32
CA LEU A 179 -10.45 27.31 24.01
C LEU A 179 -10.35 28.47 23.01
N LYS A 180 -9.58 28.29 21.92
CA LYS A 180 -9.51 29.28 20.85
C LYS A 180 -10.87 29.49 20.20
N VAL A 181 -11.64 28.44 19.91
CA VAL A 181 -13.01 28.57 19.36
C VAL A 181 -13.89 29.41 20.29
N HIS A 182 -13.88 29.15 21.59
CA HIS A 182 -14.71 29.89 22.55
C HIS A 182 -14.34 31.38 22.63
N ILE A 183 -13.06 31.71 22.47
CA ILE A 183 -12.59 33.11 22.45
C ILE A 183 -12.95 33.80 21.13
N MET A 184 -12.88 33.09 20.01
CA MET A 184 -13.11 33.66 18.66
C MET A 184 -14.59 33.80 18.32
N TYR A 185 -15.42 32.89 18.81
CA TYR A 185 -16.87 32.88 18.62
C TYR A 185 -17.57 32.88 19.99
N PRO A 186 -17.38 33.92 20.82
CA PRO A 186 -17.91 33.92 22.18
C PRO A 186 -19.44 33.86 22.18
N PRO A 187 -20.05 33.22 23.20
CA PRO A 187 -21.49 33.24 23.37
C PRO A 187 -22.04 34.67 23.38
N PHE A 188 -23.21 34.86 22.79
CA PHE A 188 -23.91 36.15 22.82
C PHE A 188 -24.31 36.50 24.26
N VAL A 189 -23.85 37.64 24.75
CA VAL A 189 -24.16 38.14 26.11
C VAL A 189 -24.70 39.57 26.03
N PRO A 190 -25.87 39.86 26.63
CA PRO A 190 -26.38 41.22 26.74
C PRO A 190 -25.38 42.17 27.41
N THR A 191 -25.33 43.43 26.97
CA THR A 191 -24.34 44.42 27.43
C THR A 191 -24.27 44.58 28.95
N LYS A 192 -25.39 44.37 29.66
CA LYS A 192 -25.50 44.43 31.13
C LYS A 192 -24.72 43.34 31.88
N HIS A 193 -24.36 42.24 31.22
CA HIS A 193 -23.70 41.07 31.84
C HIS A 193 -22.33 40.77 31.21
N ARG A 194 -21.79 41.73 30.46
CA ARG A 194 -20.52 41.57 29.72
C ARG A 194 -19.32 41.26 30.61
N SER A 195 -19.35 41.63 31.90
CA SER A 195 -18.28 41.31 32.85
C SER A 195 -18.06 39.80 32.99
N ILE A 196 -19.13 39.01 33.05
CA ILE A 196 -19.08 37.54 33.20
C ILE A 196 -18.35 36.90 32.02
N LEU A 197 -18.64 37.36 30.80
CA LEU A 197 -17.94 36.91 29.59
C LEU A 197 -16.46 37.29 29.61
N LEU A 198 -16.12 38.49 30.09
CA LEU A 198 -14.73 38.95 30.16
C LEU A 198 -13.91 38.16 31.19
N GLU A 199 -14.52 37.78 32.33
CA GLU A 199 -13.91 36.91 33.33
C GLU A 199 -13.56 35.54 32.71
N TYR A 200 -14.51 34.92 32.01
CA TYR A 200 -14.27 33.66 31.30
C TYR A 200 -13.19 33.77 30.21
N ILE A 201 -13.26 34.79 29.35
CA ILE A 201 -12.26 35.01 28.29
C ILE A 201 -10.86 35.18 28.90
N THR A 202 -10.75 35.87 30.04
CA THR A 202 -9.47 36.07 30.73
C THR A 202 -8.93 34.74 31.26
N LEU A 203 -9.80 33.90 31.83
CA LEU A 203 -9.44 32.55 32.27
C LEU A 203 -8.94 31.68 31.10
N ALA A 204 -9.69 31.63 30.00
CA ALA A 204 -9.32 30.86 28.81
C ALA A 204 -8.01 31.35 28.15
N LYS A 205 -7.79 32.68 28.11
CA LYS A 205 -6.52 33.28 27.64
C LYS A 205 -5.33 32.91 28.52
N THR A 206 -5.53 32.92 29.84
CA THR A 206 -4.49 32.54 30.80
C THR A 206 -4.10 31.07 30.60
N ARG A 207 -5.08 30.19 30.43
CA ARG A 207 -4.83 28.77 30.13
C ARG A 207 -4.07 28.57 28.81
N LEU A 208 -4.41 29.32 27.76
CA LEU A 208 -3.67 29.27 26.49
C LEU A 208 -2.22 29.74 26.64
N ALA A 209 -1.98 30.76 27.48
CA ALA A 209 -0.62 31.21 27.80
C ALA A 209 0.17 30.13 28.55
N ASP A 210 -0.45 29.42 29.50
CA ASP A 210 0.17 28.31 30.22
C ASP A 210 0.54 27.15 29.28
N LEU A 211 -0.31 26.86 28.29
CA LEU A 211 -0.06 25.86 27.26
C LEU A 211 0.96 26.32 26.20
N LYS A 212 1.47 27.56 26.28
CA LYS A 212 2.39 28.20 25.33
C LYS A 212 1.87 28.26 23.89
N VAL A 213 0.54 28.34 23.71
CA VAL A 213 -0.09 28.41 22.38
C VAL A 213 -0.73 29.79 22.21
N ALA A 214 -0.32 30.55 21.19
CA ALA A 214 -0.97 31.83 20.90
C ALA A 214 -2.32 31.61 20.20
N ILE A 215 -3.29 32.48 20.51
CA ILE A 215 -4.59 32.52 19.79
C ILE A 215 -4.36 32.82 18.30
N GLU A 216 -3.29 33.55 18.00
CA GLU A 216 -2.89 33.97 16.66
C GLU A 216 -2.36 32.82 15.79
N ASP A 217 -2.10 31.64 16.36
CA ASP A 217 -1.58 30.49 15.62
C ASP A 217 -2.68 29.73 14.85
N MET A 218 -3.96 30.07 14.99
CA MET A 218 -5.04 29.40 14.24
C MET A 218 -5.29 30.01 12.87
N GLY A 219 -5.27 29.17 11.85
CA GLY A 219 -5.59 29.55 10.48
C GLY A 219 -7.06 29.90 10.23
N LEU A 220 -7.33 30.57 9.11
CA LEU A 220 -8.68 30.83 8.58
C LEU A 220 -9.35 29.55 8.04
N TYR A 221 -8.56 28.60 7.55
CA TYR A 221 -9.01 27.34 6.96
C TYR A 221 -8.30 26.12 7.55
N GLU A 222 -7.89 26.21 8.82
CA GLU A 222 -7.25 25.11 9.55
C GLU A 222 -8.25 24.00 9.84
N ASP A 223 -7.87 22.77 9.50
CA ASP A 223 -8.68 21.57 9.73
C ASP A 223 -8.34 20.99 11.09
N LEU A 224 -9.30 21.09 12.03
CA LEU A 224 -9.19 20.66 13.42
C LEU A 224 -8.96 19.15 13.57
N SER A 225 -9.12 18.37 12.49
CA SER A 225 -8.90 16.92 12.44
C SER A 225 -7.47 16.50 12.10
N SER A 226 -6.62 17.43 11.64
CA SER A 226 -5.26 17.11 11.18
C SER A 226 -4.27 16.87 12.34
N THR A 227 -3.38 15.89 12.16
CA THR A 227 -2.45 15.36 13.17
C THR A 227 -1.20 16.22 13.42
N ASP A 228 -1.12 17.43 12.85
CA ASP A 228 0.10 18.24 12.93
C ASP A 228 0.13 19.07 14.22
N ASP A 229 1.00 18.67 15.15
CA ASP A 229 1.41 19.54 16.25
C ASP A 229 2.19 20.74 15.72
N SER A 230 1.70 21.94 16.03
CA SER A 230 2.38 23.25 15.90
C SER A 230 3.01 23.58 14.55
N VAL A 231 2.18 23.78 13.52
CA VAL A 231 2.61 24.54 12.33
C VAL A 231 2.84 25.99 12.76
N GLN A 232 4.01 26.56 12.44
CA GLN A 232 4.26 28.00 12.68
C GLN A 232 3.14 28.87 12.06
N PRO A 233 2.68 29.95 12.72
CA PRO A 233 1.58 30.81 12.25
C PRO A 233 1.79 31.34 10.83
N GLN A 234 3.05 31.58 10.44
CA GLN A 234 3.43 32.01 9.09
C GLN A 234 3.13 30.93 8.02
N GLY A 235 3.39 29.66 8.33
CA GLY A 235 3.09 28.54 7.44
C GLY A 235 1.59 28.35 7.24
N GLN A 236 0.81 28.56 8.30
CA GLN A 236 -0.65 28.48 8.25
C GLN A 236 -1.27 29.64 7.46
N ALA A 237 -0.79 30.88 7.63
CA ALA A 237 -1.27 32.04 6.87
C ALA A 237 -1.05 31.90 5.35
N LEU A 238 0.04 31.25 4.92
CA LEU A 238 0.29 30.96 3.50
C LEU A 238 -0.72 29.96 2.93
N ARG A 239 -1.02 28.88 3.68
CA ARG A 239 -2.06 27.89 3.30
C ARG A 239 -3.44 28.55 3.20
N ASP A 240 -3.75 29.47 4.12
CA ASP A 240 -5.01 30.21 4.10
C ASP A 240 -5.16 31.11 2.88
N VAL A 241 -4.07 31.81 2.49
CA VAL A 241 -4.05 32.64 1.29
C VAL A 241 -4.23 31.79 0.02
N GLU A 242 -3.59 30.62 -0.05
CA GLU A 242 -3.73 29.71 -1.20
C GLU A 242 -5.17 29.19 -1.35
N LYS A 243 -5.78 28.71 -0.26
CA LYS A 243 -7.19 28.28 -0.26
C LYS A 243 -8.14 29.43 -0.62
N ALA A 244 -7.91 30.64 -0.09
CA ALA A 244 -8.71 31.81 -0.44
C ALA A 244 -8.62 32.16 -1.94
N LEU A 245 -7.43 32.03 -2.53
CA LEU A 245 -7.21 32.25 -3.96
C LEU A 245 -7.90 31.18 -4.83
N GLN A 246 -7.84 29.90 -4.44
CA GLN A 246 -8.55 28.82 -5.13
C GLN A 246 -10.07 29.04 -5.11
N ILE A 247 -10.64 29.43 -3.97
CA ILE A 247 -12.08 29.73 -3.86
C ILE A 247 -12.43 30.94 -4.72
N PHE A 248 -11.59 31.98 -4.72
CA PHE A 248 -11.81 33.16 -5.55
C PHE A 248 -11.69 32.87 -7.05
N GLU A 249 -10.79 31.96 -7.46
CA GLU A 249 -10.65 31.56 -8.87
C GLU A 249 -11.92 30.89 -9.38
N ASN A 250 -12.48 29.97 -8.58
CA ASN A 250 -13.69 29.23 -8.92
C ASN A 250 -14.95 30.10 -8.87
N THR A 251 -15.06 31.02 -7.91
CA THR A 251 -16.30 31.78 -7.66
C THR A 251 -16.28 33.23 -8.16
N ARG A 252 -15.10 33.78 -8.42
CA ARG A 252 -14.84 35.21 -8.71
C ARG A 252 -15.41 36.19 -7.66
N LYS A 253 -15.71 35.70 -6.44
CA LYS A 253 -16.23 36.48 -5.31
C LYS A 253 -15.31 36.34 -4.10
N ILE A 254 -15.19 37.38 -3.29
CA ILE A 254 -14.37 37.36 -2.08
C ILE A 254 -14.94 36.31 -1.11
N PRO A 255 -14.14 35.35 -0.60
CA PRO A 255 -14.62 34.39 0.38
C PRO A 255 -15.17 35.10 1.63
N THR A 256 -16.33 34.67 2.09
CA THR A 256 -17.01 35.23 3.28
C THR A 256 -16.13 35.12 4.53
N SER A 257 -15.38 34.02 4.67
CA SER A 257 -14.42 33.81 5.76
C SER A 257 -13.32 34.88 5.83
N VAL A 258 -12.85 35.39 4.69
CA VAL A 258 -11.85 36.47 4.62
C VAL A 258 -12.46 37.80 5.02
N ILE A 259 -13.72 38.05 4.64
CA ILE A 259 -14.47 39.25 5.08
C ILE A 259 -14.70 39.20 6.60
N GLU A 260 -15.15 38.06 7.13
CA GLU A 260 -15.33 37.86 8.56
C GLU A 260 -14.00 38.06 9.31
N ALA A 261 -12.90 37.49 8.82
CA ALA A 261 -11.58 37.66 9.43
C ALA A 261 -11.12 39.13 9.47
N SER A 262 -11.39 39.90 8.41
CA SER A 262 -11.04 41.33 8.36
C SER A 262 -11.77 42.18 9.41
N ILE A 263 -12.93 41.72 9.88
CA ILE A 263 -13.77 42.42 10.86
C ILE A 263 -13.50 41.89 12.27
N PHE A 264 -13.55 40.55 12.45
CA PHE A 264 -13.56 39.90 13.75
C PHE A 264 -12.19 39.37 14.20
N ARG A 265 -11.27 39.12 13.26
CA ARG A 265 -9.91 38.61 13.54
C ARG A 265 -8.83 39.63 13.14
N ARG A 266 -9.10 40.91 13.38
CA ARG A 266 -8.27 42.02 12.88
C ARG A 266 -6.77 41.88 13.20
N PRO A 267 -6.33 41.42 14.39
CA PRO A 267 -4.90 41.20 14.67
C PRO A 267 -4.28 40.15 13.75
N TYR A 268 -4.91 38.98 13.58
CA TYR A 268 -4.45 37.94 12.67
C TYR A 268 -4.50 38.38 11.21
N TYR A 269 -5.62 39.01 10.82
CA TYR A 269 -5.81 39.52 9.46
C TYR A 269 -4.75 40.56 9.10
N THR A 270 -4.40 41.45 10.03
CA THR A 270 -3.44 42.54 9.79
C THR A 270 -1.98 42.10 9.95
N SER A 271 -1.69 41.15 10.85
CA SER A 271 -0.32 40.76 11.21
C SER A 271 0.18 39.51 10.46
N TRP A 272 -0.73 38.62 10.03
CA TRP A 272 -0.38 37.35 9.40
C TRP A 272 -0.98 37.22 7.99
N PHE A 273 -2.31 37.34 7.84
CA PHE A 273 -2.96 37.13 6.54
C PHE A 273 -2.66 38.22 5.50
N LEU A 274 -2.79 39.50 5.86
CA LEU A 274 -2.48 40.61 4.95
C LEU A 274 -0.99 40.64 4.57
N PRO A 275 -0.02 40.47 5.50
CA PRO A 275 1.39 40.38 5.12
C PRO A 275 1.70 39.17 4.23
N ALA A 276 1.06 38.02 4.47
CA ALA A 276 1.19 36.85 3.60
C ALA A 276 0.58 37.10 2.20
N LEU A 277 -0.60 37.72 2.12
CA LEU A 277 -1.29 38.04 0.86
C LEU A 277 -0.55 39.12 0.07
N LEU A 278 -0.16 40.20 0.74
CA LEU A 278 0.55 41.37 0.25
C LEU A 278 2.08 41.20 0.34
N ARG A 279 2.57 39.97 0.20
CA ARG A 279 4.01 39.72 0.10
C ARG A 279 4.52 40.42 -1.18
N PRO A 280 5.47 41.36 -1.08
CA PRO A 280 5.97 42.09 -2.24
C PRO A 280 6.45 41.15 -3.34
N ARG A 281 5.99 41.39 -4.57
CA ARG A 281 6.28 40.54 -5.73
C ARG A 281 6.30 41.35 -7.03
N VAL A 282 6.86 40.75 -8.08
CA VAL A 282 6.80 41.33 -9.44
C VAL A 282 5.40 41.14 -10.00
N LEU A 283 4.72 42.24 -10.32
CA LEU A 283 3.36 42.19 -10.85
C LEU A 283 3.37 41.80 -12.34
N PRO A 284 2.64 40.74 -12.75
CA PRO A 284 2.56 40.33 -14.15
C PRO A 284 1.86 41.39 -15.03
N LYS A 285 2.17 41.40 -16.34
CA LYS A 285 1.59 42.34 -17.32
C LYS A 285 0.07 42.17 -17.46
N THR A 286 -0.43 40.95 -17.30
CA THR A 286 -1.85 40.64 -17.18
C THR A 286 -2.19 40.41 -15.70
N PRO A 287 -3.36 40.88 -15.23
CA PRO A 287 -3.78 40.68 -13.84
C PRO A 287 -3.99 39.20 -13.56
N ASP A 288 -3.17 38.64 -12.67
CA ASP A 288 -3.33 37.28 -12.19
C ASP A 288 -4.45 37.20 -11.15
N VAL A 289 -4.86 35.98 -10.79
CA VAL A 289 -5.96 35.71 -9.84
C VAL A 289 -5.72 36.44 -8.52
N ARG A 290 -4.48 36.52 -8.06
CA ARG A 290 -4.09 37.21 -6.82
C ARG A 290 -4.19 38.73 -6.92
N MET A 291 -3.85 39.36 -8.06
CA MET A 291 -4.13 40.79 -8.27
C MET A 291 -5.63 41.08 -8.32
N ALA A 292 -6.39 40.27 -9.06
CA ALA A 292 -7.85 40.41 -9.13
C ALA A 292 -8.51 40.27 -7.74
N PHE A 293 -7.98 39.39 -6.89
CA PHE A 293 -8.44 39.21 -5.51
C PHE A 293 -8.09 40.42 -4.62
N ILE A 294 -6.86 40.93 -4.69
CA ILE A 294 -6.42 42.12 -3.94
C ILE A 294 -7.25 43.35 -4.35
N ASP A 295 -7.51 43.54 -5.64
CA ASP A 295 -8.34 44.65 -6.13
C ASP A 295 -9.78 44.52 -5.65
N SER A 296 -10.32 43.30 -5.59
CA SER A 296 -11.64 43.05 -5.02
C SER A 296 -11.69 43.40 -3.53
N LEU A 297 -10.68 43.00 -2.75
CA LEU A 297 -10.57 43.33 -1.32
C LEU A 297 -10.38 44.84 -1.07
N LYS A 298 -9.65 45.53 -1.95
CA LYS A 298 -9.49 46.99 -1.90
C LYS A 298 -10.80 47.72 -2.19
N ARG A 299 -11.55 47.31 -3.22
CA ARG A 299 -12.87 47.87 -3.53
C ARG A 299 -13.88 47.66 -2.40
N ALA A 300 -13.68 46.64 -1.58
CA ALA A 300 -14.48 46.33 -0.40
C ALA A 300 -13.97 46.99 0.90
N ASP A 301 -12.99 47.91 0.81
CA ASP A 301 -12.34 48.61 1.94
C ASP A 301 -11.75 47.68 3.02
N LYS A 302 -11.34 46.46 2.64
CA LYS A 302 -10.77 45.47 3.58
C LYS A 302 -9.25 45.55 3.69
N ILE A 303 -8.59 46.33 2.84
CA ILE A 303 -7.15 46.57 2.91
C ILE A 303 -6.94 48.04 3.31
N PRO A 304 -6.27 48.33 4.45
CA PRO A 304 -5.91 49.70 4.80
C PRO A 304 -5.13 50.38 3.67
N PRO A 305 -5.47 51.63 3.30
CA PRO A 305 -4.83 52.33 2.18
C PRO A 305 -3.31 52.49 2.39
N ASN A 306 -2.87 52.59 3.64
CA ASN A 306 -1.46 52.63 4.01
C ASN A 306 -0.76 51.30 3.69
N LEU A 307 -1.33 50.14 4.05
CA LEU A 307 -0.74 48.84 3.73
C LEU A 307 -0.77 48.55 2.23
N TYR A 308 -1.84 48.96 1.54
CA TYR A 308 -1.90 48.83 0.08
C TYR A 308 -0.86 49.73 -0.61
N SER A 309 -0.69 50.97 -0.16
CA SER A 309 0.33 51.87 -0.71
C SER A 309 1.75 51.37 -0.39
N THR A 310 2.01 50.85 0.81
CA THR A 310 3.27 50.16 1.15
C THR A 310 3.49 48.90 0.34
N TYR A 311 2.44 48.12 0.04
CA TYR A 311 2.53 46.95 -0.84
C TYR A 311 2.80 47.35 -2.29
N VAL A 312 2.13 48.39 -2.80
CA VAL A 312 2.36 48.90 -4.16
C VAL A 312 3.75 49.52 -4.24
N GLN A 313 4.20 50.26 -3.22
CA GLN A 313 5.57 50.75 -3.10
C GLN A 313 6.56 49.60 -2.95
N GLY A 314 6.24 48.54 -2.22
CA GLY A 314 7.06 47.35 -2.05
C GLY A 314 7.14 46.49 -3.31
N CYS A 315 6.05 46.40 -4.09
CA CYS A 315 6.00 45.78 -5.41
C CYS A 315 6.65 46.66 -6.47
N ARG A 316 6.56 47.99 -6.35
CA ARG A 316 7.33 48.93 -7.16
C ARG A 316 8.79 48.89 -6.79
N ALA A 317 9.15 48.73 -5.52
CA ALA A 317 10.50 48.53 -5.02
C ALA A 317 10.99 47.11 -5.28
N MET A 318 10.13 46.11 -5.47
CA MET A 318 10.47 44.77 -5.93
C MET A 318 10.56 44.73 -7.44
N LYS A 319 9.71 45.47 -8.16
CA LYS A 319 9.83 45.68 -9.60
C LYS A 319 11.02 46.56 -9.89
N GLU A 320 11.33 47.54 -9.05
CA GLU A 320 12.53 48.36 -9.07
C GLU A 320 13.68 47.59 -8.49
N LYS A 321 13.57 46.64 -7.55
CA LYS A 321 14.65 45.71 -7.17
C LYS A 321 14.79 44.57 -8.15
N THR A 322 13.81 44.23 -8.97
CA THR A 322 13.95 43.26 -10.07
C THR A 322 14.47 44.00 -11.28
N LEU A 323 14.01 45.24 -11.49
CA LEU A 323 14.52 46.17 -12.47
C LEU A 323 15.86 46.75 -12.04
N GLN A 324 16.23 46.80 -10.75
CA GLN A 324 17.52 47.22 -10.13
C GLN A 324 18.38 45.97 -9.82
N VAL A 325 17.82 44.78 -9.69
CA VAL A 325 18.58 43.56 -10.01
C VAL A 325 18.86 43.55 -11.52
N ASP A 326 18.01 44.21 -12.33
CA ASP A 326 18.34 44.63 -13.70
C ASP A 326 19.00 46.05 -13.82
N THR A 327 19.20 46.89 -12.79
CA THR A 327 19.70 48.31 -12.90
C THR A 327 20.27 48.99 -11.61
N GLY A 328 20.56 48.31 -10.50
CA GLY A 328 20.94 48.89 -9.19
C GLY A 328 21.15 47.86 -8.05
N HIS A 329 22.36 47.29 -7.98
CA HIS A 329 22.85 46.32 -6.98
C HIS A 329 22.27 44.91 -7.18
N SER A 330 22.80 44.08 -8.09
CA SER A 330 24.20 43.72 -8.18
C SER A 330 24.62 43.28 -9.60
N LYS A 331 24.17 44.03 -10.63
CA LYS A 331 24.80 43.92 -11.95
C LYS A 331 26.31 44.06 -11.83
N GLU A 332 26.84 44.87 -10.92
CA GLU A 332 28.29 44.94 -10.70
C GLU A 332 28.94 43.61 -10.30
N PRO A 333 28.64 42.91 -9.18
CA PRO A 333 29.35 41.67 -8.84
C PRO A 333 28.99 40.47 -9.75
N VAL A 334 27.78 40.38 -10.31
CA VAL A 334 27.44 39.30 -11.28
C VAL A 334 28.01 39.59 -12.68
N GLU A 335 28.03 40.85 -13.14
CA GLU A 335 28.75 41.23 -14.37
C GLU A 335 30.27 41.23 -14.15
N GLN A 336 30.76 41.52 -12.95
CA GLN A 336 32.16 41.32 -12.56
C GLN A 336 32.49 39.84 -12.53
N LEU A 337 31.62 38.97 -12.01
CA LEU A 337 31.78 37.52 -12.10
C LEU A 337 31.77 37.09 -13.56
N LYS A 338 30.83 37.58 -14.38
CA LYS A 338 30.75 37.30 -15.82
C LYS A 338 31.96 37.83 -16.60
N ALA A 339 32.51 38.98 -16.21
CA ALA A 339 33.74 39.55 -16.76
C ALA A 339 34.95 38.71 -16.36
N ALA A 340 35.06 38.31 -15.09
CA ALA A 340 36.12 37.42 -14.62
C ALA A 340 36.04 36.04 -15.29
N LEU A 341 34.83 35.52 -15.53
CA LEU A 341 34.57 34.30 -16.29
C LEU A 341 34.89 34.46 -17.78
N ALA A 342 34.70 35.65 -18.36
CA ALA A 342 35.08 35.94 -19.75
C ALA A 342 36.60 36.09 -19.90
N GLU A 343 37.28 36.73 -18.95
CA GLU A 343 38.74 36.80 -18.86
C GLU A 343 39.35 35.41 -18.72
N LEU A 344 38.76 34.54 -17.89
CA LEU A 344 39.16 33.14 -17.78
C LEU A 344 39.11 32.43 -19.15
N ARG A 345 38.09 32.70 -19.98
CA ARG A 345 38.02 32.12 -21.33
C ARG A 345 39.19 32.54 -22.22
N VAL A 346 39.62 33.80 -22.13
CA VAL A 346 40.76 34.32 -22.91
C VAL A 346 42.05 33.62 -22.49
N LEU A 347 42.25 33.40 -21.19
CA LEU A 347 43.42 32.70 -20.65
C LEU A 347 43.47 31.22 -21.06
N ILE A 348 42.31 30.54 -21.17
CA ILE A 348 42.24 29.12 -21.54
C ILE A 348 42.68 28.85 -22.99
N VAL A 349 42.49 29.82 -23.89
CA VAL A 349 42.82 29.69 -25.31
C VAL A 349 44.32 29.77 -25.57
N ASP A 350 45.08 30.43 -24.70
CA ASP A 350 46.51 30.70 -24.86
C ASP A 350 47.37 29.85 -23.91
N GLN A 351 48.05 28.83 -24.45
CA GLN A 351 48.89 27.91 -23.66
C GLN A 351 50.00 28.62 -22.88
N ALA A 352 50.48 29.78 -23.33
CA ALA A 352 51.53 30.52 -22.65
C ALA A 352 51.07 31.19 -21.35
N LYS A 353 49.76 31.26 -21.10
CA LYS A 353 49.14 31.96 -19.96
C LYS A 353 48.47 31.03 -18.94
N TYR A 354 48.78 29.72 -18.99
CA TYR A 354 48.22 28.74 -18.05
C TYR A 354 48.64 28.98 -16.58
N GLU A 355 49.78 29.63 -16.34
CA GLU A 355 50.23 30.02 -15.00
C GLU A 355 49.31 31.06 -14.33
N ASP A 356 48.58 31.88 -15.11
CA ASP A 356 47.69 32.93 -14.59
C ASP A 356 46.28 32.40 -14.25
N VAL A 357 45.96 31.16 -14.65
CA VAL A 357 44.64 30.54 -14.47
C VAL A 357 44.25 30.35 -12.99
N PRO A 358 45.11 29.83 -12.10
CA PRO A 358 44.78 29.68 -10.68
C PRO A 358 44.49 31.01 -10.00
N ALA A 359 45.23 32.06 -10.34
CA ALA A 359 45.00 33.41 -9.82
C ALA A 359 43.63 33.94 -10.24
N GLN A 360 43.25 33.74 -11.51
CA GLN A 360 41.91 34.13 -11.98
C GLN A 360 40.79 33.30 -11.33
N ILE A 361 41.01 32.01 -11.05
CA ILE A 361 40.04 31.16 -10.34
C ILE A 361 39.86 31.63 -8.89
N ALA A 362 40.92 32.11 -8.22
CA ALA A 362 40.81 32.71 -6.89
C ALA A 362 39.96 33.99 -6.93
N VAL A 363 40.17 34.86 -7.92
CA VAL A 363 39.33 36.07 -8.13
C VAL A 363 37.87 35.69 -8.37
N ILE A 364 37.59 34.62 -9.12
CA ILE A 364 36.23 34.11 -9.32
C ILE A 364 35.64 33.57 -8.01
N SER A 365 36.43 32.85 -7.21
CA SER A 365 36.03 32.30 -5.91
C SER A 365 35.66 33.41 -4.91
N ASP A 366 36.47 34.46 -4.82
CA ASP A 366 36.20 35.61 -3.94
C ASP A 366 34.93 36.36 -4.37
N ARG A 367 34.74 36.54 -5.69
CA ARG A 367 33.51 37.12 -6.24
C ARG A 367 32.29 36.23 -5.95
N LEU A 368 32.42 34.90 -6.01
CA LEU A 368 31.35 33.96 -5.65
C LEU A 368 31.03 33.99 -4.15
N ALA A 369 32.03 34.02 -3.28
CA ALA A 369 31.85 34.16 -1.84
C ALA A 369 31.09 35.45 -1.47
N SER A 370 31.38 36.56 -2.18
CA SER A 370 30.67 37.83 -2.00
C SER A 370 29.19 37.77 -2.42
N ILE A 371 28.83 36.88 -3.35
CA ILE A 371 27.46 36.70 -3.87
C ILE A 371 26.66 35.70 -3.04
N LEU A 372 27.30 34.62 -2.57
CA LEU A 372 26.69 33.51 -1.83
C LEU A 372 26.69 33.73 -0.30
N GLY A 373 27.39 34.76 0.19
CA GLY A 373 27.57 35.07 1.61
C GLY A 373 28.69 34.24 2.27
N HIS A 374 29.46 34.85 3.17
CA HIS A 374 30.47 34.13 3.96
C HIS A 374 29.80 33.12 4.89
N SER A 375 30.27 31.87 4.88
CA SER A 375 29.86 30.89 5.88
C SER A 375 30.48 31.24 7.24
N SER A 376 29.68 31.20 8.30
CA SER A 376 30.13 31.47 9.67
C SER A 376 31.10 30.38 10.14
N GLU A 377 32.11 30.76 10.92
CA GLU A 377 33.27 29.96 11.36
C GLU A 377 32.97 28.66 12.16
N ASP A 378 31.71 28.29 12.40
CA ASP A 378 31.29 27.09 13.16
C ASP A 378 31.20 25.80 12.30
N GLU A 379 32.16 25.57 11.38
CA GLU A 379 31.99 24.59 10.30
C GLU A 379 32.47 23.16 10.58
N ALA A 380 33.27 22.89 11.62
CA ALA A 380 33.89 21.57 11.78
C ALA A 380 32.88 20.39 11.96
N ALA A 381 31.71 20.66 12.55
CA ALA A 381 30.63 19.67 12.75
C ALA A 381 29.60 19.65 11.60
N ALA A 382 29.52 20.70 10.79
CA ALA A 382 28.59 20.82 9.65
C ALA A 382 29.16 20.22 8.35
N LEU A 383 30.48 19.98 8.28
CA LEU A 383 31.18 19.45 7.10
C LEU A 383 30.76 18.03 6.69
N SER A 384 30.12 17.26 7.58
CA SER A 384 29.68 15.88 7.35
C SER A 384 28.16 15.72 7.16
N ALA A 385 27.38 16.80 7.19
CA ALA A 385 25.93 16.71 7.00
C ALA A 385 25.58 16.38 5.53
N PRO A 386 24.63 15.47 5.27
CA PRO A 386 24.24 15.10 3.92
C PRO A 386 23.49 16.23 3.21
N ILE A 387 23.66 16.32 1.88
CA ILE A 387 22.99 17.32 1.05
C ILE A 387 21.58 16.82 0.70
N HIS A 388 20.54 17.53 1.13
CA HIS A 388 19.16 17.21 0.74
C HIS A 388 18.81 17.77 -0.64
N VAL A 389 18.36 16.91 -1.55
CA VAL A 389 17.85 17.29 -2.88
C VAL A 389 16.52 16.61 -3.16
N ASP A 390 15.48 17.38 -3.48
CA ASP A 390 14.23 16.84 -4.00
C ASP A 390 14.34 16.62 -5.52
N ILE A 391 14.27 15.37 -5.97
CA ILE A 391 14.34 15.01 -7.40
C ILE A 391 13.01 15.31 -8.11
N SER A 392 11.90 15.22 -7.39
CA SER A 392 10.55 15.37 -7.95
C SER A 392 10.16 16.83 -8.17
N ALA A 393 10.56 17.72 -7.26
CA ALA A 393 10.32 19.16 -7.36
C ALA A 393 11.49 19.96 -6.74
N PRO A 394 12.66 20.02 -7.40
CA PRO A 394 13.81 20.80 -6.90
C PRO A 394 13.45 22.29 -6.84
N ARG A 395 13.18 22.79 -5.63
CA ARG A 395 12.91 24.21 -5.37
C ARG A 395 14.26 24.95 -5.31
N LEU A 396 14.51 25.82 -6.28
CA LEU A 396 15.70 26.67 -6.32
C LEU A 396 15.29 28.13 -6.12
N GLU A 397 16.06 28.86 -5.33
CA GLU A 397 15.92 30.31 -5.23
C GLU A 397 16.40 30.97 -6.53
N LEU A 398 15.64 31.93 -7.07
CA LEU A 398 15.90 32.55 -8.38
C LEU A 398 17.31 33.18 -8.49
N GLY A 399 17.84 33.72 -7.39
CA GLY A 399 19.21 34.25 -7.32
C GLY A 399 20.26 33.17 -7.51
N HIS A 400 20.19 32.09 -6.73
CA HIS A 400 21.08 30.92 -6.84
C HIS A 400 20.97 30.22 -8.20
N GLN A 401 19.77 30.14 -8.79
CA GLN A 401 19.59 29.55 -10.12
C GLN A 401 20.32 30.36 -11.21
N SER A 402 20.24 31.70 -11.18
CA SER A 402 20.91 32.55 -12.17
C SER A 402 22.45 32.43 -12.12
N VAL A 403 23.01 32.33 -10.92
CA VAL A 403 24.45 32.15 -10.69
C VAL A 403 24.90 30.76 -11.12
N VAL A 404 24.16 29.70 -10.76
CA VAL A 404 24.46 28.33 -11.20
C VAL A 404 24.36 28.19 -12.72
N ASP A 405 23.33 28.76 -13.35
CA ASP A 405 23.18 28.74 -14.80
C ASP A 405 24.32 29.52 -15.48
N LEU A 406 24.79 30.64 -14.91
CA LEU A 406 25.95 31.39 -15.41
C LEU A 406 27.24 30.57 -15.29
N LEU A 407 27.47 29.89 -14.16
CA LEU A 407 28.66 29.05 -13.94
C LEU A 407 28.67 27.83 -14.87
N LEU A 408 27.54 27.12 -14.99
CA LEU A 408 27.40 25.99 -15.90
C LEU A 408 27.55 26.43 -17.36
N THR A 409 26.97 27.57 -17.74
CA THR A 409 27.11 28.14 -19.09
C THR A 409 28.56 28.52 -19.38
N SER A 410 29.23 29.16 -18.43
CA SER A 410 30.65 29.51 -18.57
C SER A 410 31.52 28.26 -18.70
N PHE A 411 31.26 27.23 -17.90
CA PHE A 411 31.95 25.94 -18.02
C PHE A 411 31.78 25.33 -19.42
N CYS A 412 30.54 25.23 -19.90
CA CYS A 412 30.25 24.74 -21.26
C CYS A 412 30.99 25.55 -22.32
N GLN A 413 30.97 26.89 -22.23
CA GLN A 413 31.64 27.78 -23.18
C GLN A 413 33.17 27.66 -23.12
N ASN A 414 33.74 27.51 -21.93
CA ASN A 414 35.18 27.35 -21.72
C ASN A 414 35.69 26.01 -22.24
N LEU A 415 34.92 24.93 -22.04
CA LEU A 415 35.22 23.62 -22.62
C LEU A 415 35.23 23.67 -24.15
N ILE A 416 34.19 24.26 -24.75
CA ILE A 416 34.09 24.37 -26.21
C ILE A 416 35.24 25.22 -26.76
N ALA A 417 35.52 26.38 -26.15
CA ALA A 417 36.65 27.23 -26.53
C ALA A 417 38.00 26.51 -26.38
N ALA A 418 38.24 25.77 -25.30
CA ALA A 418 39.47 25.00 -25.14
C ALA A 418 39.59 23.92 -26.24
N SER A 419 38.48 23.25 -26.55
CA SER A 419 38.43 22.15 -27.51
C SER A 419 38.63 22.53 -28.97
N SER A 420 38.38 23.80 -29.33
CA SER A 420 38.65 24.29 -30.69
C SER A 420 40.14 24.48 -30.97
N PHE A 421 40.97 24.66 -29.95
CA PHE A 421 42.41 24.87 -30.09
C PHE A 421 43.24 23.65 -29.69
N ASN A 422 42.82 22.92 -28.65
CA ASN A 422 43.56 21.77 -28.13
C ASN A 422 42.64 20.60 -27.78
N PRO A 423 43.05 19.35 -28.04
CA PRO A 423 42.33 18.18 -27.56
C PRO A 423 42.38 18.08 -26.02
N PRO A 424 41.40 17.42 -25.36
CA PRO A 424 41.24 17.41 -23.91
C PRO A 424 42.51 17.08 -23.11
N ASP A 425 43.32 16.13 -23.56
CA ASP A 425 44.61 15.74 -22.99
C ASP A 425 45.57 16.94 -22.78
N ARG A 426 45.49 17.95 -23.64
CA ARG A 426 46.39 19.12 -23.61
C ARG A 426 45.78 20.38 -22.99
N GLN A 427 44.54 20.33 -22.51
CA GLN A 427 43.79 21.51 -22.02
C GLN A 427 44.19 22.00 -20.61
N GLY A 428 45.34 21.58 -20.06
CA GLY A 428 45.78 21.98 -18.71
C GLY A 428 44.79 21.61 -17.57
N PRO A 429 45.06 22.05 -16.32
CA PRO A 429 44.21 21.78 -15.15
C PRO A 429 43.08 22.81 -14.97
N CYS A 430 42.87 23.74 -15.90
CA CYS A 430 41.93 24.85 -15.73
C CYS A 430 40.50 24.40 -15.37
N LEU A 431 39.97 23.41 -16.09
CA LEU A 431 38.59 22.94 -15.89
C LEU A 431 38.43 22.18 -14.57
N SER A 432 39.45 21.42 -14.15
CA SER A 432 39.41 20.71 -12.86
C SER A 432 39.54 21.68 -11.68
N LEU A 433 40.37 22.73 -11.79
CA LEU A 433 40.46 23.79 -10.78
C LEU A 433 39.15 24.59 -10.67
N PHE A 434 38.48 24.85 -11.79
CA PHE A 434 37.19 25.55 -11.80
C PHE A 434 36.10 24.74 -11.05
N VAL A 435 36.03 23.43 -11.27
CA VAL A 435 35.07 22.56 -10.58
C VAL A 435 35.44 22.38 -9.11
N LYS A 436 36.72 22.23 -8.77
CA LYS A 436 37.18 22.18 -7.36
C LYS A 436 36.80 23.45 -6.60
N MET A 437 36.94 24.61 -7.23
CA MET A 437 36.49 25.88 -6.67
C MET A 437 34.97 25.87 -6.42
N MET A 438 34.15 25.41 -7.38
CA MET A 438 32.70 25.29 -7.18
C MET A 438 32.33 24.32 -6.04
N CYS A 439 33.05 23.19 -5.91
CA CYS A 439 32.85 22.21 -4.83
C CYS A 439 33.25 22.76 -3.45
N GLY A 440 34.15 23.75 -3.39
CA GLY A 440 34.55 24.41 -2.16
C GLY A 440 33.43 25.29 -1.55
N HIS A 441 32.46 25.72 -2.35
CA HIS A 441 31.34 26.55 -1.89
C HIS A 441 30.15 25.68 -1.44
N ARG A 442 30.02 25.43 -0.13
CA ARG A 442 28.95 24.59 0.44
C ARG A 442 27.53 25.06 0.09
N ASN A 443 27.28 26.36 0.14
CA ASN A 443 25.97 26.95 -0.16
C ASN A 443 25.56 26.79 -1.64
N LEU A 444 26.54 26.56 -2.54
CA LEU A 444 26.31 26.34 -3.97
C LEU A 444 25.92 24.89 -4.28
N LEU A 445 26.43 23.92 -3.54
CA LEU A 445 26.30 22.48 -3.86
C LEU A 445 24.84 21.99 -3.93
N PRO A 446 23.93 22.29 -2.97
CA PRO A 446 22.52 21.88 -3.08
C PRO A 446 21.83 22.50 -4.29
N ALA A 447 22.10 23.78 -4.57
CA ALA A 447 21.53 24.48 -5.71
C ALA A 447 22.07 23.95 -7.05
N LEU A 448 23.36 23.61 -7.10
CA LEU A 448 24.03 23.01 -8.25
C LEU A 448 23.45 21.62 -8.54
N LEU A 449 23.38 20.73 -7.55
CA LEU A 449 22.82 19.38 -7.72
C LEU A 449 21.32 19.41 -8.07
N GLY A 450 20.55 20.27 -7.40
CA GLY A 450 19.14 20.50 -7.73
C GLY A 450 18.94 20.99 -9.17
N ARG A 451 19.78 21.92 -9.65
CA ARG A 451 19.72 22.40 -11.03
C ARG A 451 20.17 21.36 -12.05
N LEU A 452 21.20 20.59 -11.75
CA LEU A 452 21.63 19.46 -12.59
C LEU A 452 20.53 18.40 -12.68
N CYS A 453 19.82 18.12 -11.58
CA CYS A 453 18.63 17.27 -11.61
C CYS A 453 17.56 17.81 -12.56
N GLN A 454 17.23 19.11 -12.50
CA GLN A 454 16.29 19.72 -13.45
C GLN A 454 16.75 19.58 -14.90
N LEU A 455 18.02 19.87 -15.17
CA LEU A 455 18.59 19.84 -16.51
C LEU A 455 18.65 18.42 -17.09
N ILE A 456 19.06 17.43 -16.29
CA ILE A 456 19.29 16.06 -16.73
C ILE A 456 17.99 15.25 -16.75
N TYR A 457 17.17 15.33 -15.69
CA TYR A 457 15.97 14.49 -15.53
C TYR A 457 14.74 15.10 -16.22
N HIS A 458 14.49 16.40 -16.04
CA HIS A 458 13.26 17.04 -16.52
C HIS A 458 13.42 17.74 -17.87
N GLN A 459 14.56 18.40 -18.10
CA GLN A 459 14.82 19.23 -19.30
C GLN A 459 15.73 18.53 -20.32
N GLY A 460 16.20 17.31 -20.06
CA GLY A 460 17.21 16.60 -20.86
C GLY A 460 16.94 16.60 -22.37
N PRO A 461 15.73 16.23 -22.83
CA PRO A 461 15.39 16.21 -24.26
C PRO A 461 15.48 17.58 -24.95
N SER A 462 15.33 18.67 -24.20
CA SER A 462 15.34 20.04 -24.72
C SER A 462 16.74 20.67 -24.84
N LEU A 463 17.79 19.97 -24.37
CA LEU A 463 19.16 20.50 -24.35
C LEU A 463 19.87 20.38 -25.70
N ASN A 464 20.60 21.43 -26.07
CA ASN A 464 21.48 21.47 -27.24
C ASN A 464 22.72 20.58 -27.07
N ASP A 465 23.31 20.09 -28.17
CA ASP A 465 24.51 19.23 -28.13
C ASP A 465 25.68 19.83 -27.36
N ALA A 466 25.94 21.13 -27.52
CA ALA A 466 27.00 21.82 -26.79
C ALA A 466 26.77 21.82 -25.26
N HIS A 467 25.51 21.96 -24.83
CA HIS A 467 25.15 21.86 -23.41
C HIS A 467 25.31 20.43 -22.90
N ILE A 468 24.94 19.42 -23.69
CA ILE A 468 25.10 18.01 -23.31
C ILE A 468 26.59 17.67 -23.14
N LEU A 469 27.45 18.08 -24.08
CA LEU A 469 28.91 17.89 -23.99
C LEU A 469 29.51 18.56 -22.75
N GLY A 470 29.12 19.82 -22.50
CA GLY A 470 29.58 20.57 -21.35
C GLY A 470 29.15 19.97 -20.02
N LEU A 471 27.87 19.60 -19.89
CA LEU A 471 27.36 18.95 -18.68
C LEU A 471 27.97 17.56 -18.45
N ALA A 472 28.20 16.80 -19.52
CA ALA A 472 28.85 15.49 -19.44
C ALA A 472 30.29 15.61 -18.92
N ALA A 473 31.09 16.52 -19.46
CA ALA A 473 32.44 16.80 -18.97
C ALA A 473 32.43 17.35 -17.53
N PHE A 474 31.43 18.16 -17.17
CA PHE A 474 31.27 18.69 -15.82
C PHE A 474 31.06 17.57 -14.79
N VAL A 475 30.21 16.58 -15.09
CA VAL A 475 29.98 15.41 -14.21
C VAL A 475 31.26 14.60 -13.99
N ILE A 476 32.13 14.48 -15.01
CA ILE A 476 33.44 13.82 -14.87
C ILE A 476 34.38 14.59 -13.94
N HIS A 477 34.40 15.92 -14.00
CA HIS A 477 35.21 16.71 -13.08
C HIS A 477 34.62 16.81 -11.67
N LEU A 478 33.30 16.70 -11.53
CA LEU A 478 32.65 16.54 -10.23
C LEU A 478 33.04 15.22 -9.56
N SER A 479 33.13 14.13 -10.33
CA SER A 479 33.56 12.83 -9.80
C SER A 479 35.06 12.78 -9.50
N GLU A 480 35.90 13.52 -10.24
CA GLU A 480 37.30 13.79 -9.86
C GLU A 480 37.38 14.48 -8.48
N SER A 481 36.43 15.37 -8.19
CA SER A 481 36.34 16.14 -6.93
C SER A 481 35.44 15.50 -5.88
N ARG A 482 35.11 14.20 -6.00
CA ARG A 482 34.15 13.50 -5.11
C ARG A 482 34.48 13.60 -3.63
N ALA A 483 35.76 13.69 -3.26
CA ALA A 483 36.20 13.79 -1.87
C ALA A 483 35.74 15.10 -1.19
N LEU A 484 35.43 16.13 -1.98
CA LEU A 484 34.94 17.42 -1.49
C LEU A 484 33.42 17.45 -1.34
N ILE A 485 32.69 16.45 -1.85
CA ILE A 485 31.23 16.45 -1.91
C ILE A 485 30.68 15.47 -0.82
N PRO A 486 29.85 15.94 0.14
CA PRO A 486 29.20 15.09 1.13
C PRO A 486 28.20 14.14 0.48
N GLU A 487 27.74 13.14 1.23
CA GLU A 487 26.71 12.22 0.74
C GLU A 487 25.38 12.96 0.49
N VAL A 488 24.57 12.46 -0.46
CA VAL A 488 23.36 13.14 -0.94
C VAL A 488 22.13 12.38 -0.47
N GLU A 489 21.23 13.07 0.24
CA GLU A 489 19.91 12.56 0.57
C GLU A 489 18.90 13.00 -0.47
N ALA A 490 18.42 12.03 -1.26
CA ALA A 490 17.50 12.29 -2.36
C ALA A 490 16.05 11.98 -1.96
N ASN A 491 15.22 13.02 -1.92
CA ASN A 491 13.78 12.87 -1.71
C ASN A 491 13.08 12.65 -3.05
N PHE A 492 12.33 11.56 -3.16
CA PHE A 492 11.58 11.21 -4.38
C PHE A 492 10.15 11.78 -4.38
N GLY A 493 9.75 12.53 -3.34
CA GLY A 493 8.40 13.10 -3.16
C GLY A 493 7.44 12.24 -2.32
N THR A 494 7.95 11.30 -1.51
CA THR A 494 7.12 10.47 -0.61
C THR A 494 6.60 11.31 0.56
N SER A 495 5.29 11.30 0.82
CA SER A 495 4.63 11.98 1.95
C SER A 495 4.80 11.27 3.31
N ARG A 496 5.65 10.23 3.39
CA ARG A 496 5.95 9.50 4.63
C ARG A 496 7.46 9.23 4.71
N PRO A 497 8.11 9.34 5.88
CA PRO A 497 9.53 9.07 6.01
C PRO A 497 9.78 7.56 5.89
N VAL A 498 10.14 7.11 4.69
CA VAL A 498 10.96 5.89 4.53
C VAL A 498 12.37 6.28 4.99
N PRO A 499 13.14 5.42 5.68
CA PRO A 499 14.51 5.77 6.10
C PRO A 499 15.26 6.38 4.91
N GLU A 500 15.64 7.64 5.07
CA GLU A 500 16.31 8.45 4.06
C GLU A 500 17.55 7.68 3.61
N LYS A 501 17.49 7.11 2.40
CA LYS A 501 18.63 6.36 1.89
C LYS A 501 19.65 7.37 1.42
N VAL A 502 20.65 7.61 2.25
CA VAL A 502 21.84 8.38 1.92
C VAL A 502 22.51 7.75 0.70
N LEU A 503 22.67 8.54 -0.38
CA LEU A 503 23.24 8.10 -1.65
C LEU A 503 24.64 8.67 -1.83
N SER A 504 25.54 7.85 -2.36
CA SER A 504 26.76 8.39 -2.95
C SER A 504 26.44 9.21 -4.21
N ILE A 505 27.32 10.14 -4.58
CA ILE A 505 27.12 10.95 -5.79
C ILE A 505 27.01 10.09 -7.06
N SER A 506 27.69 8.94 -7.10
CA SER A 506 27.56 7.96 -8.19
C SER A 506 26.19 7.30 -8.26
N GLU A 507 25.58 6.98 -7.12
CA GLU A 507 24.21 6.43 -7.06
C GLU A 507 23.16 7.50 -7.41
N TYR A 508 23.43 8.76 -7.06
CA TYR A 508 22.60 9.89 -7.43
C TYR A 508 22.50 10.04 -8.96
N TRP A 509 23.64 10.03 -9.68
CA TRP A 509 23.65 10.08 -11.15
C TRP A 509 22.92 8.92 -11.81
N ASP A 510 22.99 7.72 -11.23
CA ASP A 510 22.28 6.55 -11.75
C ASP A 510 20.76 6.76 -11.78
N ARG A 511 20.21 7.39 -10.73
CA ARG A 511 18.76 7.64 -10.63
C ARG A 511 18.27 8.75 -11.56
N LEU A 512 19.13 9.71 -11.92
CA LEU A 512 18.78 10.81 -12.82
C LEU A 512 18.71 10.40 -14.30
N LEU A 513 19.54 9.45 -14.75
CA LEU A 513 19.58 9.02 -16.15
C LEU A 513 18.62 7.85 -16.40
N ALA A 514 17.30 8.08 -16.29
CA ALA A 514 16.32 7.03 -16.52
C ALA A 514 16.09 6.78 -18.02
N CYS A 515 16.25 5.53 -18.49
CA CYS A 515 15.92 5.14 -19.86
C CYS A 515 14.51 4.52 -19.90
N ARG A 516 13.48 5.34 -20.12
CA ARG A 516 12.06 4.90 -20.09
C ARG A 516 11.32 5.14 -21.41
N THR A 517 11.64 6.23 -22.08
CA THR A 517 11.01 6.73 -23.31
C THR A 517 12.06 7.02 -24.39
N GLU A 518 11.64 7.14 -25.65
CA GLU A 518 12.50 7.47 -26.81
C GLU A 518 13.38 8.71 -26.56
N GLU A 519 12.77 9.79 -26.07
CA GLU A 519 13.47 11.04 -25.75
C GLU A 519 14.55 10.82 -24.68
N SER A 520 14.23 10.04 -23.64
CA SER A 520 15.17 9.72 -22.57
C SER A 520 16.30 8.80 -23.02
N PHE A 521 16.04 7.86 -23.95
CA PHE A 521 17.07 7.02 -24.57
C PHE A 521 18.03 7.87 -25.41
N THR A 522 17.49 8.75 -26.25
CA THR A 522 18.27 9.64 -27.10
C THR A 522 19.18 10.55 -26.28
N PHE A 523 18.62 11.15 -25.22
CA PHE A 523 19.39 11.98 -24.29
C PHE A 523 20.47 11.17 -23.56
N CYS A 524 20.13 10.00 -23.02
CA CYS A 524 21.06 9.16 -22.26
C CYS A 524 22.26 8.70 -23.11
N VAL A 525 22.05 8.33 -24.38
CA VAL A 525 23.14 7.95 -25.29
C VAL A 525 24.04 9.12 -25.60
N ARG A 526 23.47 10.28 -25.91
CA ARG A 526 24.24 11.51 -26.18
C ARG A 526 25.08 11.89 -24.97
N PHE A 527 24.46 11.91 -23.78
CA PHE A 527 25.12 12.26 -22.53
C PHE A 527 26.22 11.27 -22.13
N CYS A 528 25.94 9.96 -22.13
CA CYS A 528 26.93 8.97 -21.71
C CYS A 528 28.08 8.86 -22.72
N THR A 529 27.80 8.94 -24.03
CA THR A 529 28.84 8.91 -25.08
C THR A 529 29.76 10.13 -24.96
N ALA A 530 29.20 11.31 -24.70
CA ALA A 530 29.97 12.52 -24.43
C ALA A 530 30.87 12.37 -23.18
N ALA A 531 30.32 11.85 -22.08
CA ALA A 531 31.06 11.67 -20.83
C ALA A 531 32.23 10.68 -20.99
N ALA A 532 31.97 9.53 -21.61
CA ALA A 532 32.97 8.49 -21.84
C ALA A 532 34.04 8.95 -22.83
N SER A 533 33.66 9.57 -23.95
CA SER A 533 34.65 10.10 -24.91
C SER A 533 35.52 11.20 -24.31
N TYR A 534 34.96 12.07 -23.46
CA TYR A 534 35.73 13.11 -22.77
C TYR A 534 36.77 12.50 -21.84
N LEU A 535 36.36 11.53 -21.02
CA LEU A 535 37.24 10.82 -20.09
C LEU A 535 38.40 10.15 -20.84
N MET A 536 38.10 9.41 -21.91
CA MET A 536 39.09 8.68 -22.70
C MET A 536 40.10 9.61 -23.37
N CYS A 537 39.67 10.82 -23.77
CA CYS A 537 40.56 11.83 -24.33
C CYS A 537 41.38 12.54 -23.23
N LYS A 538 40.75 12.99 -22.14
CA LYS A 538 41.40 13.82 -21.10
C LYS A 538 42.40 13.04 -20.25
N PHE A 539 42.04 11.84 -19.83
CA PHE A 539 42.83 10.98 -18.94
C PHE A 539 43.50 9.85 -19.71
N SER A 540 44.04 10.18 -20.89
CA SER A 540 44.63 9.19 -21.79
C SER A 540 45.87 8.50 -21.20
N SER A 541 46.51 9.06 -20.17
CA SER A 541 47.63 8.46 -19.45
C SER A 541 47.25 7.61 -18.23
N TYR A 542 46.00 7.65 -17.78
CA TYR A 542 45.57 6.98 -16.55
C TYR A 542 45.42 5.47 -16.75
N SER A 543 45.70 4.71 -15.68
CA SER A 543 45.45 3.27 -15.63
C SER A 543 43.94 2.97 -15.61
N ASN A 544 43.55 1.75 -15.96
CA ASN A 544 42.13 1.35 -15.91
C ASN A 544 41.57 1.42 -14.48
N GLU A 545 42.38 1.16 -13.45
CA GLU A 545 41.98 1.24 -12.04
C GLU A 545 41.67 2.69 -11.62
N ASP A 546 42.49 3.66 -12.05
CA ASP A 546 42.25 5.07 -11.77
C ASP A 546 41.01 5.60 -12.50
N LEU A 547 40.79 5.14 -13.74
CA LEU A 547 39.57 5.45 -14.50
C LEU A 547 38.32 4.84 -13.82
N CYS A 548 38.44 3.68 -13.19
CA CYS A 548 37.37 3.06 -12.40
C CYS A 548 36.96 3.93 -11.19
N ALA A 549 37.91 4.62 -10.57
CA ALA A 549 37.64 5.51 -9.46
C ALA A 549 36.97 6.83 -9.88
N LEU A 550 37.28 7.31 -11.09
CA LEU A 550 36.80 8.60 -11.59
C LEU A 550 35.40 8.52 -12.22
N LEU A 551 35.02 7.42 -12.86
CA LEU A 551 33.78 7.37 -13.63
C LEU A 551 32.65 6.68 -12.85
N PRO A 552 31.44 7.28 -12.76
CA PRO A 552 30.28 6.58 -12.24
C PRO A 552 29.98 5.31 -13.06
N PRO A 553 29.97 4.12 -12.44
CA PRO A 553 29.83 2.86 -13.17
C PRO A 553 28.50 2.71 -13.90
N SER A 554 27.46 3.40 -13.43
CA SER A 554 26.14 3.45 -14.06
C SER A 554 26.16 4.01 -15.48
N LEU A 555 27.05 4.96 -15.80
CA LEU A 555 27.15 5.56 -17.14
C LEU A 555 27.63 4.54 -18.17
N LEU A 556 28.68 3.76 -17.84
CA LEU A 556 29.19 2.72 -18.73
C LEU A 556 28.22 1.56 -18.84
N LYS A 557 27.60 1.14 -17.74
CA LYS A 557 26.56 0.09 -17.77
C LYS A 557 25.39 0.50 -18.67
N LYS A 558 25.00 1.78 -18.66
CA LYS A 558 23.98 2.31 -19.60
C LYS A 558 24.46 2.32 -21.04
N LEU A 559 25.71 2.67 -21.33
CA LEU A 559 26.26 2.52 -22.68
C LEU A 559 26.30 1.06 -23.14
N GLN A 560 26.72 0.13 -22.27
CA GLN A 560 26.71 -1.31 -22.56
C GLN A 560 25.31 -1.85 -22.86
N TYR A 561 24.28 -1.26 -22.24
CA TYR A 561 22.89 -1.56 -22.53
C TYR A 561 22.40 -0.92 -23.84
N ILE A 562 22.65 0.38 -24.04
CA ILE A 562 21.99 1.14 -25.11
C ILE A 562 22.73 1.04 -26.46
N VAL A 563 24.06 0.98 -26.49
CA VAL A 563 24.81 0.95 -27.76
C VAL A 563 24.49 -0.32 -28.56
N PRO A 564 24.51 -1.54 -27.99
CA PRO A 564 24.04 -2.72 -28.70
C PRO A 564 22.53 -2.71 -28.99
N ARG A 565 21.72 -1.99 -28.20
CA ARG A 565 20.28 -1.81 -28.48
C ARG A 565 20.06 -1.05 -29.79
N LEU A 566 20.77 0.07 -29.97
CA LEU A 566 20.56 0.98 -31.11
C LEU A 566 21.41 0.68 -32.35
N CYS A 567 22.58 0.05 -32.18
CA CYS A 567 23.53 -0.23 -33.25
C CYS A 567 23.76 -1.74 -33.36
N LEU A 568 23.37 -2.33 -34.49
CA LEU A 568 23.56 -3.76 -34.76
C LEU A 568 25.05 -4.12 -34.91
N GLU A 569 25.88 -3.18 -35.37
CA GLU A 569 27.32 -3.38 -35.55
C GLU A 569 28.04 -3.62 -34.23
N ALA A 570 27.50 -3.10 -33.12
CA ALA A 570 28.03 -3.34 -31.79
C ALA A 570 27.78 -4.78 -31.29
N ARG A 571 26.87 -5.53 -31.93
CA ARG A 571 26.54 -6.93 -31.63
C ARG A 571 27.49 -7.95 -32.28
N GLY A 572 28.47 -7.49 -33.05
CA GLY A 572 29.41 -8.34 -33.77
C GLY A 572 29.05 -8.60 -35.25
N ALA A 573 28.06 -7.90 -35.81
CA ALA A 573 27.78 -7.93 -37.24
C ALA A 573 28.92 -7.27 -38.04
N LEU A 574 29.42 -7.94 -39.09
CA LEU A 574 30.49 -7.45 -39.96
C LEU A 574 30.06 -6.14 -40.62
N CYS A 575 30.72 -5.04 -40.26
CA CYS A 575 30.60 -3.76 -40.96
C CYS A 575 31.98 -3.44 -41.57
N GLU A 576 32.04 -3.35 -42.90
CA GLU A 576 33.25 -3.02 -43.67
C GLU A 576 33.70 -1.55 -43.54
N GLU A 577 33.12 -0.75 -42.64
CA GLU A 577 33.54 0.63 -42.49
C GLU A 577 34.84 0.76 -41.68
N GLY A 578 35.81 1.43 -42.29
CA GLY A 578 37.19 1.59 -41.83
C GLY A 578 37.36 2.18 -40.42
N LYS A 579 38.56 1.97 -39.87
CA LYS A 579 39.02 2.44 -38.55
C LYS A 579 38.98 3.97 -38.43
N ALA A 580 37.80 4.55 -38.29
CA ALA A 580 37.65 5.96 -37.99
C ALA A 580 37.91 6.16 -36.49
N HIS A 581 39.04 6.76 -36.15
CA HIS A 581 39.31 7.23 -34.79
C HIS A 581 38.32 8.34 -34.43
N LEU A 582 37.64 8.20 -33.30
CA LEU A 582 36.78 9.26 -32.77
C LEU A 582 37.68 10.44 -32.35
N VAL A 583 37.62 11.54 -33.09
CA VAL A 583 38.33 12.78 -32.73
C VAL A 583 37.36 13.65 -31.92
N TRP A 584 37.76 14.12 -30.74
CA TRP A 584 36.92 14.96 -29.86
C TRP A 584 36.28 16.16 -30.59
N SER A 585 36.96 16.75 -31.57
CA SER A 585 36.44 17.85 -32.39
C SER A 585 35.27 17.49 -33.30
N SER A 586 35.03 16.20 -33.59
CA SER A 586 33.88 15.75 -34.40
C SER A 586 32.59 15.66 -33.59
N LEU A 587 32.68 15.50 -32.26
CA LEU A 587 31.53 15.47 -31.34
C LEU A 587 30.93 16.87 -31.12
N SER A 588 31.75 17.92 -31.22
CA SER A 588 31.30 19.32 -31.11
C SER A 588 30.55 19.83 -32.35
N CYS A 589 30.42 19.03 -33.41
CA CYS A 589 29.77 19.43 -34.66
C CYS A 589 28.33 18.88 -34.74
N PRO A 590 27.31 19.72 -35.02
CA PRO A 590 25.90 19.29 -35.11
C PRO A 590 25.59 18.27 -36.21
N SER A 591 26.50 18.07 -37.16
CA SER A 591 26.29 17.20 -38.32
C SER A 591 26.58 15.71 -38.04
N LEU A 592 27.15 15.37 -36.87
CA LEU A 592 27.47 13.99 -36.54
C LEU A 592 26.27 13.27 -35.92
N ASN A 593 25.84 12.17 -36.53
CA ASN A 593 24.85 11.28 -35.95
C ASN A 593 25.41 10.65 -34.66
N TYR A 594 24.77 10.89 -33.51
CA TYR A 594 25.19 10.38 -32.20
C TYR A 594 25.34 8.85 -32.18
N LYS A 595 24.58 8.11 -33.01
CA LYS A 595 24.72 6.66 -33.19
C LYS A 595 26.10 6.28 -33.73
N ARG A 596 26.62 7.08 -34.67
CA ARG A 596 27.95 6.89 -35.25
C ARG A 596 29.05 7.21 -34.24
N ALA A 597 28.88 8.30 -33.48
CA ALA A 597 29.80 8.67 -32.41
C ALA A 597 29.90 7.57 -31.33
N SER A 598 28.76 7.05 -30.86
CA SER A 598 28.74 5.97 -29.88
C SER A 598 29.34 4.68 -30.42
N LEU A 599 29.13 4.36 -31.70
CA LEU A 599 29.73 3.18 -32.34
C LEU A 599 31.25 3.33 -32.51
N CYS A 600 31.73 4.52 -32.90
CA CYS A 600 33.16 4.80 -33.00
C CYS A 600 33.86 4.69 -31.64
N LEU A 601 33.23 5.16 -30.55
CA LEU A 601 33.73 4.94 -29.18
C LEU A 601 33.74 3.44 -28.84
N TRP A 602 32.64 2.73 -29.14
CA TRP A 602 32.51 1.29 -28.87
C TRP A 602 33.60 0.46 -29.55
N LYS A 603 33.99 0.80 -30.78
CA LYS A 603 35.05 0.09 -31.53
C LYS A 603 36.47 0.35 -31.00
N GLN A 604 36.69 1.29 -30.07
CA GLN A 604 38.03 1.56 -29.53
C GLN A 604 38.51 0.43 -28.61
N ALA A 605 39.73 -0.09 -28.86
CA ALA A 605 40.31 -1.20 -28.10
C ALA A 605 40.42 -0.89 -26.59
N ARG A 606 40.91 0.30 -26.24
CA ARG A 606 41.04 0.73 -24.85
C ARG A 606 39.69 0.85 -24.12
N PHE A 607 38.65 1.27 -24.83
CA PHE A 607 37.30 1.31 -24.27
C PHE A 607 36.78 -0.11 -24.02
N GLN A 608 36.98 -1.04 -24.96
CA GLN A 608 36.62 -2.45 -24.79
C GLN A 608 37.38 -3.14 -23.65
N GLU A 609 38.64 -2.74 -23.39
CA GLU A 609 39.38 -3.21 -22.21
C GLU A 609 38.78 -2.69 -20.91
N LEU A 610 38.40 -1.41 -20.85
CA LEU A 610 37.75 -0.80 -19.69
C LEU A 610 36.42 -1.50 -19.33
N LEU A 611 35.64 -1.93 -20.33
CA LEU A 611 34.37 -2.64 -20.09
C LEU A 611 34.54 -4.03 -19.48
N LYS A 612 35.75 -4.63 -19.53
CA LYS A 612 36.04 -5.93 -18.92
C LYS A 612 36.25 -5.83 -17.41
N GLU A 613 36.47 -4.64 -16.87
CA GLU A 613 36.67 -4.43 -15.43
C GLU A 613 35.40 -4.76 -14.63
N LYS A 614 35.55 -5.44 -13.48
CA LYS A 614 34.42 -5.93 -12.68
C LYS A 614 33.45 -4.82 -12.25
N ALA A 615 33.94 -3.61 -12.00
CA ALA A 615 33.13 -2.46 -11.60
C ALA A 615 32.12 -2.03 -12.69
N PHE A 616 32.46 -2.26 -13.96
CA PHE A 616 31.70 -1.81 -15.12
C PHE A 616 30.94 -2.92 -15.84
N GLN A 617 31.14 -4.19 -15.47
CA GLN A 617 30.39 -5.30 -16.04
C GLN A 617 28.89 -5.17 -15.74
N LEU A 618 28.07 -5.14 -16.79
CA LEU A 618 26.62 -5.22 -16.68
C LEU A 618 26.22 -6.69 -16.52
N SER A 619 25.67 -7.05 -15.37
CA SER A 619 25.17 -8.42 -15.14
C SER A 619 23.82 -8.65 -15.82
N PHE A 620 23.47 -9.91 -16.08
CA PHE A 620 22.17 -10.27 -16.66
C PHE A 620 20.99 -9.74 -15.84
N ARG A 621 21.11 -9.78 -14.50
CA ARG A 621 20.10 -9.22 -13.58
C ARG A 621 19.96 -7.71 -13.72
N GLU A 622 21.07 -6.97 -13.81
CA GLU A 622 21.05 -5.52 -13.98
C GLU A 622 20.47 -5.13 -15.35
N TRP A 623 20.81 -5.87 -16.41
CA TRP A 623 20.21 -5.70 -17.74
C TRP A 623 18.69 -5.88 -17.71
N LEU A 624 18.20 -6.94 -17.06
CA LEU A 624 16.77 -7.18 -16.88
C LEU A 624 16.07 -6.05 -16.13
N LEU A 625 16.70 -5.50 -15.07
CA LEU A 625 16.12 -4.37 -14.32
C LEU A 625 16.01 -3.10 -15.18
N LEU A 626 16.97 -2.86 -16.07
CA LEU A 626 16.90 -1.75 -17.03
C LEU A 626 15.78 -1.95 -18.05
N GLU A 627 15.63 -3.17 -18.60
CA GLU A 627 14.59 -3.48 -19.59
C GLU A 627 13.18 -3.46 -18.99
N LEU A 628 13.00 -3.96 -17.75
CA LEU A 628 11.72 -3.94 -17.04
C LEU A 628 11.23 -2.50 -16.73
N ALA A 629 12.14 -1.52 -16.68
CA ALA A 629 11.82 -0.12 -16.46
C ALA A 629 11.39 0.63 -17.74
N VAL A 630 11.59 0.05 -18.94
CA VAL A 630 11.22 0.66 -20.22
C VAL A 630 9.71 0.58 -20.42
N TYR A 631 9.10 1.65 -20.96
CA TYR A 631 7.71 1.61 -21.39
C TYR A 631 7.61 1.12 -22.84
N PRO A 632 7.03 -0.08 -23.10
CA PRO A 632 6.96 -0.66 -24.44
C PRO A 632 6.31 0.26 -25.49
N GLU A 633 5.35 1.07 -25.07
CA GLU A 633 4.59 1.98 -25.95
C GLU A 633 5.36 3.25 -26.34
N LYS A 634 6.39 3.62 -25.58
CA LYS A 634 7.15 4.87 -25.76
C LYS A 634 8.63 4.60 -26.02
N ASP A 635 9.00 3.39 -26.39
CA ASP A 635 10.37 2.97 -26.64
C ASP A 635 10.91 3.54 -27.97
N ILE A 636 12.23 3.58 -28.10
CA ILE A 636 12.93 3.96 -29.34
C ILE A 636 12.92 2.86 -30.41
N LEU A 637 12.78 1.59 -30.01
CA LEU A 637 12.70 0.46 -30.93
C LEU A 637 11.25 0.05 -31.22
N PRO A 638 10.91 -0.30 -32.48
CA PRO A 638 9.66 -0.99 -32.78
C PRO A 638 9.63 -2.39 -32.15
N ALA A 639 8.43 -2.96 -32.02
CA ALA A 639 8.23 -4.24 -31.34
C ALA A 639 9.08 -5.40 -31.91
N SER A 640 9.27 -5.46 -33.23
CA SER A 640 10.09 -6.51 -33.88
C SER A 640 11.57 -6.39 -33.55
N GLU A 641 12.16 -5.20 -33.72
CA GLU A 641 13.58 -4.96 -33.41
C GLU A 641 13.89 -5.15 -31.92
N ARG A 642 12.92 -4.85 -31.06
CA ARG A 642 13.02 -5.09 -29.62
C ARG A 642 13.10 -6.59 -29.31
N GLN A 643 12.26 -7.41 -29.95
CA GLN A 643 12.31 -8.87 -29.79
C GLN A 643 13.66 -9.44 -30.28
N ASP A 644 14.20 -8.92 -31.39
CA ASP A 644 15.52 -9.30 -31.90
C ASP A 644 16.64 -8.90 -30.93
N PHE A 645 16.53 -7.71 -30.32
CA PHE A 645 17.46 -7.27 -29.28
C PHE A 645 17.41 -8.17 -28.05
N HIS A 646 16.22 -8.52 -27.56
CA HIS A 646 16.07 -9.44 -26.43
C HIS A 646 16.63 -10.82 -26.75
N TYR A 647 16.38 -11.32 -27.96
CA TYR A 647 16.92 -12.61 -28.41
C TYR A 647 18.45 -12.60 -28.41
N TRP A 648 19.08 -11.58 -29.01
CA TRP A 648 20.53 -11.41 -28.97
C TRP A 648 21.06 -11.33 -27.54
N ALA A 649 20.49 -10.45 -26.71
CA ALA A 649 20.97 -10.22 -25.35
C ALA A 649 20.89 -11.48 -24.48
N ILE A 650 19.77 -12.20 -24.53
CA ILE A 650 19.56 -13.39 -23.71
C ILE A 650 20.36 -14.57 -24.27
N TYR A 651 20.14 -14.96 -25.53
CA TYR A 651 20.66 -16.22 -26.08
C TYR A 651 22.10 -16.14 -26.58
N GLN A 652 22.53 -15.00 -27.11
CA GLN A 652 23.85 -14.88 -27.73
C GLN A 652 24.87 -14.24 -26.78
N TRP A 653 24.42 -13.38 -25.86
CA TRP A 653 25.31 -12.66 -24.94
C TRP A 653 25.32 -13.24 -23.52
N TYR A 654 24.22 -13.15 -22.77
CA TYR A 654 24.22 -13.47 -21.33
C TYR A 654 24.11 -14.96 -21.00
N LEU A 655 23.36 -15.74 -21.78
CA LEU A 655 23.24 -17.18 -21.57
C LEU A 655 24.59 -17.89 -21.68
N PRO A 656 25.39 -17.73 -22.76
CA PRO A 656 26.68 -18.40 -22.87
C PRO A 656 27.80 -17.78 -22.02
N ALA A 657 27.63 -16.55 -21.52
CA ALA A 657 28.65 -15.87 -20.74
C ALA A 657 28.88 -16.52 -19.36
N PRO A 658 30.13 -16.53 -18.84
CA PRO A 658 30.42 -17.04 -17.51
C PRO A 658 29.68 -16.28 -16.38
N ALA A 659 29.29 -16.96 -15.32
CA ALA A 659 28.64 -16.33 -14.16
C ALA A 659 29.57 -15.42 -13.36
N ALA A 660 30.89 -15.67 -13.39
CA ALA A 660 31.87 -14.75 -12.82
C ALA A 660 31.84 -13.37 -13.50
N SER A 661 31.40 -13.30 -14.77
CA SER A 661 31.16 -12.07 -15.53
C SER A 661 29.69 -11.63 -15.55
N GLY A 662 28.85 -12.19 -14.68
CA GLY A 662 27.43 -11.84 -14.59
C GLY A 662 26.51 -12.53 -15.61
N GLY A 663 26.98 -13.57 -16.31
CA GLY A 663 26.21 -14.43 -17.22
C GLY A 663 25.64 -15.71 -16.56
N CYS A 664 25.27 -16.71 -17.38
CA CYS A 664 24.58 -17.93 -16.93
C CYS A 664 25.33 -19.26 -17.19
N ASP A 665 26.59 -19.25 -17.65
CA ASP A 665 27.41 -20.45 -17.92
C ASP A 665 26.79 -21.45 -18.93
N GLY A 666 25.87 -20.99 -19.79
CA GLY A 666 25.08 -21.84 -20.69
C GLY A 666 23.89 -22.55 -20.02
N ASP A 667 23.66 -22.32 -18.73
CA ASP A 667 22.57 -22.92 -17.97
C ASP A 667 21.27 -22.12 -18.10
N LEU A 668 20.31 -22.70 -18.81
CA LEU A 668 18.98 -22.14 -19.01
C LEU A 668 18.15 -22.08 -17.72
N GLU A 669 18.34 -23.02 -16.78
CA GLU A 669 17.60 -23.03 -15.51
C GLU A 669 18.01 -21.84 -14.65
N LYS A 670 19.31 -21.56 -14.59
CA LYS A 670 19.88 -20.38 -13.95
C LYS A 670 19.39 -19.08 -14.60
N ALA A 671 19.32 -19.03 -15.93
CA ALA A 671 18.77 -17.87 -16.65
C ALA A 671 17.28 -17.63 -16.32
N CYS A 672 16.47 -18.70 -16.25
CA CYS A 672 15.07 -18.63 -15.83
C CYS A 672 14.96 -18.16 -14.37
N ALA A 673 15.80 -18.68 -13.47
CA ALA A 673 15.83 -18.29 -12.06
C ALA A 673 16.14 -16.80 -11.88
N ILE A 674 17.15 -16.27 -12.58
CA ILE A 674 17.50 -14.85 -12.55
C ILE A 674 16.35 -14.00 -13.11
N THR A 675 15.71 -14.44 -14.21
CA THR A 675 14.58 -13.73 -14.82
C THR A 675 13.39 -13.63 -13.87
N ILE A 676 12.96 -14.75 -13.30
CA ILE A 676 11.82 -14.82 -12.36
C ILE A 676 12.08 -13.98 -11.12
N THR A 677 13.25 -14.15 -10.48
CA THR A 677 13.60 -13.40 -9.27
C THR A 677 13.67 -11.89 -9.54
N THR A 678 14.16 -11.49 -10.70
CA THR A 678 14.26 -10.06 -11.07
C THR A 678 12.89 -9.44 -11.33
N ILE A 679 11.98 -10.16 -12.00
CA ILE A 679 10.58 -9.72 -12.20
C ILE A 679 9.88 -9.51 -10.85
N LEU A 680 10.06 -10.45 -9.93
CA LEU A 680 9.47 -10.39 -8.58
C LEU A 680 10.04 -9.20 -7.79
N ASP A 681 11.37 -9.03 -7.77
CA ASP A 681 12.04 -7.91 -7.09
C ASP A 681 11.59 -6.54 -7.63
N PHE A 682 11.47 -6.42 -8.95
CA PHE A 682 11.03 -5.20 -9.60
C PHE A 682 9.58 -4.86 -9.25
N SER A 683 8.70 -5.86 -9.32
CA SER A 683 7.27 -5.70 -9.01
C SER A 683 7.03 -5.29 -7.56
N GLN A 684 7.79 -5.83 -6.60
CA GLN A 684 7.73 -5.42 -5.20
C GLN A 684 8.18 -3.98 -4.99
N ARG A 685 9.31 -3.57 -5.60
CA ARG A 685 9.82 -2.19 -5.51
C ARG A 685 8.82 -1.18 -6.06
N MET A 686 8.21 -1.50 -7.20
CA MET A 686 7.20 -0.64 -7.83
C MET A 686 5.91 -0.58 -7.02
N SER A 687 5.46 -1.70 -6.44
CA SER A 687 4.27 -1.70 -5.59
C SER A 687 4.45 -0.88 -4.32
N TYR A 688 5.65 -0.89 -3.73
CA TYR A 688 5.97 -0.07 -2.56
C TYR A 688 5.93 1.42 -2.91
N LEU A 689 6.48 1.80 -4.07
CA LEU A 689 6.43 3.17 -4.59
C LEU A 689 5.00 3.62 -4.91
N VAL A 690 4.18 2.79 -5.57
CA VAL A 690 2.79 3.14 -5.91
C VAL A 690 1.92 3.31 -4.67
N CYS A 691 2.09 2.47 -3.65
CA CYS A 691 1.39 2.62 -2.36
C CYS A 691 1.84 3.86 -1.56
N LEU A 692 3.09 4.31 -1.72
CA LEU A 692 3.63 5.49 -1.02
C LEU A 692 3.33 6.81 -1.72
N PHE A 693 3.13 6.81 -3.05
CA PHE A 693 3.12 8.06 -3.81
C PHE A 693 1.75 8.65 -4.14
N ASN A 694 0.64 7.93 -3.96
CA ASN A 694 -0.71 8.42 -4.31
C ASN A 694 -0.70 9.29 -5.58
N PHE A 695 -0.02 8.79 -6.63
CA PHE A 695 0.43 9.59 -7.77
C PHE A 695 -0.80 10.23 -8.44
N ARG A 696 -1.06 11.51 -8.15
CA ARG A 696 -1.97 12.37 -8.90
C ARG A 696 -1.31 12.68 -10.23
N LEU A 697 -1.42 11.76 -11.18
CA LEU A 697 -1.39 12.09 -12.59
C LEU A 697 -2.78 11.80 -13.13
N ASP A 698 -3.42 12.84 -13.65
CA ASP A 698 -4.64 12.78 -14.44
C ASP A 698 -4.49 11.72 -15.55
N LEU A 699 -4.98 10.51 -15.29
CA LEU A 699 -5.22 9.48 -16.29
C LEU A 699 -6.63 8.91 -16.07
N GLY A 700 -7.62 9.75 -16.32
CA GLY A 700 -8.96 9.27 -16.62
C GLY A 700 -8.93 8.45 -17.90
N SER A 701 -8.78 7.12 -17.78
CA SER A 701 -9.22 6.07 -18.74
C SER A 701 -8.48 4.73 -18.55
N CYS A 702 -7.28 4.69 -17.96
CA CYS A 702 -6.49 3.44 -17.87
C CYS A 702 -6.61 2.77 -16.49
N GLY A 703 -7.81 2.27 -16.19
CA GLY A 703 -8.06 1.44 -15.01
C GLY A 703 -7.41 0.05 -15.12
N GLN A 704 -6.82 -0.42 -14.01
CA GLN A 704 -6.41 -1.81 -13.75
C GLN A 704 -5.18 -2.41 -14.50
N SER A 705 -4.62 -1.80 -15.56
CA SER A 705 -3.56 -2.47 -16.36
C SER A 705 -2.10 -2.21 -15.96
N LYS A 706 -1.78 -1.27 -15.06
CA LYS A 706 -0.38 -0.78 -14.85
C LYS A 706 0.43 -1.46 -13.73
N MET A 707 0.10 -2.70 -13.38
CA MET A 707 0.99 -3.59 -12.60
C MET A 707 1.18 -4.93 -13.34
N SER A 708 1.20 -4.89 -14.68
CA SER A 708 1.51 -6.04 -15.51
C SER A 708 3.02 -6.23 -15.63
N VAL A 709 3.47 -7.48 -15.54
CA VAL A 709 4.84 -7.87 -15.90
C VAL A 709 5.07 -7.48 -17.36
N ASN A 710 6.24 -6.93 -17.70
CA ASN A 710 6.57 -6.56 -19.08
C ASN A 710 6.32 -7.78 -20.01
N PRO A 711 5.39 -7.68 -20.97
CA PRO A 711 4.96 -8.82 -21.79
C PRO A 711 6.11 -9.39 -22.63
N ASP A 712 7.06 -8.56 -23.05
CA ASP A 712 8.17 -8.97 -23.91
C ASP A 712 9.14 -9.90 -23.14
N ILE A 713 9.49 -9.53 -21.90
CA ILE A 713 10.34 -10.37 -21.03
C ILE A 713 9.61 -11.65 -20.61
N LEU A 714 8.31 -11.57 -20.34
CA LEU A 714 7.51 -12.76 -20.05
C LEU A 714 7.47 -13.71 -21.27
N CYS A 715 7.37 -13.19 -22.48
CA CYS A 715 7.45 -13.98 -23.72
C CYS A 715 8.81 -14.70 -23.84
N LYS A 716 9.92 -14.01 -23.56
CA LYS A 716 11.25 -14.65 -23.56
C LYS A 716 11.40 -15.70 -22.47
N LEU A 717 10.78 -15.50 -21.31
CA LEU A 717 10.70 -16.54 -20.29
C LEU A 717 9.91 -17.76 -20.79
N GLN A 718 8.79 -17.57 -21.51
CA GLN A 718 8.05 -18.67 -22.12
C GLN A 718 8.89 -19.45 -23.14
N GLU A 719 9.67 -18.76 -23.99
CA GLU A 719 10.59 -19.37 -24.96
C GLU A 719 11.65 -20.24 -24.26
N MET A 720 12.33 -19.71 -23.24
CA MET A 720 13.35 -20.45 -22.47
C MET A 720 12.77 -21.68 -21.77
N VAL A 721 11.57 -21.55 -21.17
CA VAL A 721 10.88 -22.67 -20.50
C VAL A 721 10.46 -23.74 -21.51
N LEU A 722 9.99 -23.35 -22.70
CA LEU A 722 9.67 -24.28 -23.77
C LEU A 722 10.91 -25.03 -24.26
N GLU A 723 12.04 -24.33 -24.42
CA GLU A 723 13.31 -24.94 -24.82
C GLU A 723 13.82 -25.95 -23.78
N LEU A 724 13.78 -25.60 -22.49
CA LEU A 724 14.11 -26.52 -21.40
C LEU A 724 13.28 -27.80 -21.49
N ARG A 725 11.98 -27.68 -21.75
CA ARG A 725 11.11 -28.85 -21.93
C ARG A 725 11.50 -29.67 -23.16
N CYS A 726 11.81 -29.04 -24.29
CA CYS A 726 12.25 -29.75 -25.49
C CYS A 726 13.59 -30.47 -25.31
N ARG A 727 14.58 -29.84 -24.64
CA ARG A 727 15.87 -30.47 -24.32
C ARG A 727 15.71 -31.70 -23.45
N ARG A 728 14.79 -31.66 -22.48
CA ARG A 728 14.46 -32.80 -21.60
C ARG A 728 13.76 -33.96 -22.32
N LYS A 729 13.22 -33.76 -23.53
CA LYS A 729 12.68 -34.86 -24.38
C LYS A 729 13.79 -35.70 -25.04
N LEU A 730 15.03 -35.21 -25.10
CA LEU A 730 16.16 -35.92 -25.70
C LEU A 730 16.68 -36.98 -24.71
N PRO A 731 16.97 -38.22 -25.14
CA PRO A 731 17.37 -39.32 -24.25
C PRO A 731 18.77 -39.08 -23.67
N SER A 732 18.87 -38.27 -22.61
CA SER A 732 20.06 -38.18 -21.77
C SER A 732 19.85 -39.03 -20.51
N SER A 733 20.90 -39.76 -20.14
CA SER A 733 20.89 -40.98 -19.33
C SER A 733 20.81 -40.77 -17.82
N CYS A 734 20.22 -39.69 -17.32
CA CYS A 734 20.08 -39.47 -15.88
C CYS A 734 18.89 -38.52 -15.59
N LEU A 735 17.70 -39.10 -15.44
CA LEU A 735 16.45 -38.42 -15.07
C LEU A 735 15.93 -38.95 -13.72
N ASP A 736 16.85 -39.35 -12.82
CA ASP A 736 16.47 -39.79 -11.48
C ASP A 736 16.37 -38.56 -10.55
N ALA A 737 15.15 -38.26 -10.11
CA ALA A 737 14.79 -37.39 -9.00
C ALA A 737 15.32 -35.94 -9.03
N GLN A 738 15.16 -35.22 -10.14
CA GLN A 738 15.30 -33.76 -10.13
C GLN A 738 13.95 -33.09 -9.85
N SER A 739 13.90 -32.32 -8.77
CA SER A 739 12.79 -31.41 -8.45
C SER A 739 12.54 -30.44 -9.59
N HIS A 740 11.28 -30.04 -9.75
CA HIS A 740 10.86 -29.06 -10.73
C HIS A 740 11.49 -27.70 -10.41
N PHE A 741 12.49 -27.30 -11.22
CA PHE A 741 13.28 -26.08 -11.06
C PHE A 741 12.45 -24.82 -10.72
N LEU A 742 11.31 -24.63 -11.41
CA LEU A 742 10.41 -23.48 -11.19
C LEU A 742 9.93 -23.40 -9.73
N PHE A 743 9.43 -24.50 -9.16
CA PHE A 743 8.90 -24.51 -7.80
C PHE A 743 10.03 -24.41 -6.77
N GLU A 744 11.22 -24.93 -7.08
CA GLU A 744 12.41 -24.75 -6.24
C GLU A 744 12.79 -23.27 -6.10
N ILE A 745 12.81 -22.53 -7.21
CA ILE A 745 13.08 -21.08 -7.22
C ILE A 745 12.05 -20.33 -6.36
N LEU A 746 10.76 -20.63 -6.56
CA LEU A 746 9.67 -19.97 -5.84
C LEU A 746 9.69 -20.30 -4.34
N GLN A 747 9.96 -21.56 -3.97
CA GLN A 747 10.03 -21.98 -2.56
C GLN A 747 11.27 -21.43 -1.85
N LYS A 748 12.44 -21.43 -2.51
CA LYS A 748 13.68 -20.86 -1.94
C LYS A 748 13.49 -19.40 -1.57
N ARG A 749 12.85 -18.64 -2.45
CA ARG A 749 12.55 -17.21 -2.24
C ARG A 749 11.64 -16.94 -1.03
N LEU A 750 10.71 -17.84 -0.74
CA LEU A 750 9.85 -17.75 0.44
C LEU A 750 10.58 -18.11 1.74
N LYS A 751 11.67 -18.90 1.68
CA LYS A 751 12.47 -19.35 2.84
C LYS A 751 13.62 -18.40 3.21
N ASP A 752 14.19 -17.67 2.24
CA ASP A 752 15.46 -16.95 2.41
C ASP A 752 15.37 -15.61 3.21
N ARG A 753 14.19 -15.13 3.61
CA ARG A 753 14.03 -13.80 4.24
C ARG A 753 14.00 -13.86 5.78
N LYS A 754 14.77 -12.98 6.43
CA LYS A 754 14.81 -12.82 7.90
C LYS A 754 13.61 -12.04 8.43
N GLU A 755 13.06 -12.51 9.55
CA GLU A 755 11.89 -11.98 10.26
C GLU A 755 12.13 -10.53 10.74
N VAL A 756 11.35 -9.56 10.23
CA VAL A 756 11.38 -8.15 10.67
C VAL A 756 10.15 -7.81 11.52
N SER A 757 8.99 -8.44 11.23
CA SER A 757 7.79 -8.48 12.07
C SER A 757 6.80 -9.51 11.50
N ALA A 758 6.04 -10.23 12.34
CA ALA A 758 5.16 -11.32 11.91
C ALA A 758 4.06 -10.87 10.92
N LEU A 759 3.47 -9.68 11.11
CA LEU A 759 2.43 -9.16 10.21
C LEU A 759 3.01 -8.64 8.89
N GLY A 760 4.16 -7.96 8.94
CA GLY A 760 4.84 -7.47 7.74
C GLY A 760 5.30 -8.61 6.82
N GLU A 761 5.73 -9.72 7.41
CA GLU A 761 6.07 -10.95 6.67
C GLU A 761 4.85 -11.59 6.03
N GLN A 762 3.73 -11.68 6.74
CA GLN A 762 2.50 -12.26 6.20
C GLN A 762 1.96 -11.47 5.00
N LEU A 763 1.92 -10.14 5.10
CA LEU A 763 1.48 -9.27 4.00
C LEU A 763 2.41 -9.38 2.79
N TRP A 764 3.72 -9.38 3.03
CA TRP A 764 4.70 -9.59 1.98
C TRP A 764 4.53 -10.96 1.32
N ARG A 765 4.37 -12.03 2.10
CA ARG A 765 4.18 -13.40 1.59
C ARG A 765 2.91 -13.52 0.76
N GLN A 766 1.80 -12.89 1.18
CA GLN A 766 0.58 -12.83 0.39
C GLN A 766 0.78 -12.11 -0.95
N GLN A 767 1.43 -10.93 -0.91
CA GLN A 767 1.75 -10.18 -2.13
C GLN A 767 2.65 -10.98 -3.07
N GLU A 768 3.64 -11.68 -2.52
CA GLU A 768 4.57 -12.49 -3.28
C GLU A 768 3.89 -13.68 -3.95
N LEU A 769 3.01 -14.38 -3.24
CA LEU A 769 2.24 -15.49 -3.79
C LEU A 769 1.28 -15.04 -4.90
N LEU A 770 0.74 -13.82 -4.83
CA LEU A 770 -0.04 -13.25 -5.94
C LEU A 770 0.82 -13.01 -7.17
N LEU A 771 2.07 -12.58 -7.02
CA LEU A 771 3.02 -12.44 -8.13
C LEU A 771 3.45 -13.81 -8.67
N HIS A 772 3.69 -14.80 -7.81
CA HIS A 772 3.97 -16.18 -8.21
C HIS A 772 2.83 -16.71 -9.09
N ARG A 773 1.57 -16.54 -8.69
CA ARG A 773 0.40 -16.92 -9.49
C ARG A 773 0.42 -16.25 -10.88
N ARG A 774 0.70 -14.95 -10.96
CA ARG A 774 0.74 -14.22 -12.24
C ARG A 774 1.82 -14.76 -13.17
N ILE A 775 3.01 -15.06 -12.65
CA ILE A 775 4.08 -15.67 -13.44
C ILE A 775 3.66 -17.07 -13.91
N LEU A 776 3.14 -17.91 -13.02
CA LEU A 776 2.71 -19.27 -13.37
C LEU A 776 1.66 -19.30 -14.50
N VAL A 777 0.61 -18.46 -14.40
CA VAL A 777 -0.42 -18.35 -15.46
C VAL A 777 0.13 -17.73 -16.74
N GLY A 778 1.17 -16.91 -16.62
CA GLY A 778 1.90 -16.32 -17.73
C GLY A 778 2.85 -17.28 -18.44
N LEU A 779 3.13 -18.47 -17.91
CA LEU A 779 3.94 -19.48 -18.58
C LEU A 779 3.08 -20.41 -19.46
N PRO A 780 3.65 -21.28 -20.31
CA PRO A 780 2.86 -22.28 -21.01
C PRO A 780 2.22 -23.25 -20.03
N ALA A 781 0.94 -23.58 -20.21
CA ALA A 781 0.16 -24.42 -19.29
C ALA A 781 0.79 -25.77 -18.95
N SER A 782 1.49 -26.35 -19.91
CA SER A 782 2.15 -27.65 -19.75
C SER A 782 3.51 -27.57 -19.05
N ALA A 783 4.00 -26.37 -18.73
CA ALA A 783 5.19 -26.16 -17.91
C ALA A 783 4.96 -26.43 -16.42
N LEU A 784 3.71 -26.60 -15.97
CA LEU A 784 3.39 -27.00 -14.59
C LEU A 784 3.61 -28.50 -14.33
N ILE A 785 3.70 -29.30 -15.39
CA ILE A 785 3.68 -30.76 -15.33
C ILE A 785 5.01 -31.29 -15.83
N MET A 786 5.65 -32.10 -14.99
CA MET A 786 6.88 -32.78 -15.34
C MET A 786 6.56 -34.06 -16.12
N LEU A 787 7.44 -34.40 -17.06
CA LEU A 787 7.38 -35.67 -17.78
C LEU A 787 8.46 -36.57 -17.20
N CYS A 788 8.05 -37.67 -16.57
CA CYS A 788 8.96 -38.64 -15.98
C CYS A 788 8.96 -39.92 -16.82
N ARG A 789 10.15 -40.46 -17.10
CA ARG A 789 10.28 -41.71 -17.84
C ARG A 789 10.39 -42.87 -16.85
N LYS A 790 9.34 -43.69 -16.76
CA LYS A 790 9.36 -44.93 -15.96
C LYS A 790 9.47 -46.13 -16.89
N GLY A 791 10.69 -46.62 -17.09
CA GLY A 791 10.98 -47.66 -18.07
C GLY A 791 10.85 -47.16 -19.52
N ARG A 792 9.98 -47.77 -20.33
CA ARG A 792 9.71 -47.32 -21.72
C ARG A 792 8.60 -46.26 -21.82
N ARG A 793 7.75 -46.12 -20.79
CA ARG A 793 6.58 -45.22 -20.80
C ARG A 793 6.91 -43.84 -20.24
N ILE A 794 6.30 -42.81 -20.82
CA ILE A 794 6.31 -41.43 -20.32
C ILE A 794 5.08 -41.24 -19.43
N ILE A 795 5.30 -40.86 -18.17
CA ILE A 795 4.27 -40.62 -17.16
C ILE A 795 4.26 -39.13 -16.83
N LEU A 796 3.06 -38.60 -16.56
CA LEU A 796 2.87 -37.24 -16.08
C LEU A 796 3.12 -37.19 -14.57
N ASP A 797 4.06 -36.36 -14.13
CA ASP A 797 4.38 -36.12 -12.73
C ASP A 797 3.98 -34.70 -12.32
N CYS A 798 3.21 -34.60 -11.25
CA CYS A 798 2.67 -33.36 -10.69
C CYS A 798 3.02 -33.19 -9.19
N GLU A 799 3.89 -34.02 -8.61
CA GLU A 799 4.14 -34.03 -7.17
C GLU A 799 4.64 -32.68 -6.63
N ASP A 800 5.58 -32.02 -7.33
CA ASP A 800 6.11 -30.72 -6.90
C ASP A 800 5.05 -29.60 -6.95
N PHE A 801 4.18 -29.64 -7.97
CA PHE A 801 3.05 -28.71 -8.05
C PHE A 801 2.05 -28.97 -6.92
N PHE A 802 1.74 -30.25 -6.62
CA PHE A 802 0.89 -30.61 -5.49
C PHE A 802 1.46 -30.15 -4.16
N CYS A 803 2.77 -30.35 -3.95
CA CYS A 803 3.46 -29.86 -2.75
C CYS A 803 3.37 -28.34 -2.64
N PHE A 804 3.63 -27.62 -3.73
CA PHE A 804 3.54 -26.15 -3.75
C PHE A 804 2.12 -25.62 -3.51
N VAL A 805 1.11 -26.30 -4.07
CA VAL A 805 -0.30 -25.95 -3.85
C VAL A 805 -0.69 -26.17 -2.40
N ASN A 806 -0.37 -27.34 -1.83
CA ASN A 806 -0.76 -27.72 -0.47
C ASN A 806 0.02 -26.97 0.63
N SER A 807 1.20 -26.42 0.32
CA SER A 807 2.00 -25.65 1.28
C SER A 807 1.72 -24.15 1.19
N GLU A 808 1.69 -23.60 -0.03
CA GLU A 808 1.71 -22.14 -0.24
C GLU A 808 0.44 -21.63 -0.92
N LEU A 809 0.09 -22.12 -2.11
CA LEU A 809 -0.98 -21.50 -2.92
C LEU A 809 -2.37 -21.64 -2.29
N LYS A 810 -2.61 -22.70 -1.51
CA LYS A 810 -3.87 -22.87 -0.77
C LYS A 810 -4.17 -21.67 0.14
N ASN A 811 -3.14 -20.94 0.59
CA ASN A 811 -3.28 -19.79 1.49
C ASN A 811 -3.71 -18.49 0.79
N VAL A 812 -3.82 -18.51 -0.55
CA VAL A 812 -4.30 -17.38 -1.38
C VAL A 812 -5.58 -17.77 -2.15
N CYS A 813 -6.29 -18.80 -1.69
CA CYS A 813 -7.51 -19.30 -2.29
C CYS A 813 -8.71 -18.36 -2.11
N SER A 814 -9.56 -18.32 -3.14
CA SER A 814 -10.94 -17.81 -3.02
C SER A 814 -11.77 -18.84 -2.24
N ARG A 815 -12.61 -18.37 -1.31
CA ARG A 815 -13.51 -19.22 -0.50
C ARG A 815 -12.83 -20.27 0.41
N GLY A 816 -11.51 -20.22 0.56
CA GLY A 816 -10.75 -21.10 1.47
C GLY A 816 -10.50 -22.53 1.00
N TYR A 817 -11.27 -23.07 0.05
CA TYR A 817 -11.11 -24.43 -0.49
C TYR A 817 -10.97 -24.50 -2.03
N ALA A 818 -10.91 -23.34 -2.71
CA ALA A 818 -10.81 -23.30 -4.16
C ALA A 818 -9.73 -22.32 -4.65
N LEU A 819 -8.88 -22.81 -5.54
CA LEU A 819 -7.96 -21.97 -6.30
C LEU A 819 -8.73 -21.07 -7.28
N SER A 820 -8.10 -19.98 -7.69
CA SER A 820 -8.64 -19.08 -8.71
C SER A 820 -8.92 -19.81 -10.03
N TYR A 821 -9.89 -19.31 -10.80
CA TYR A 821 -10.21 -19.85 -12.13
C TYR A 821 -8.99 -19.94 -13.05
N ASP A 822 -8.17 -18.87 -13.11
CA ASP A 822 -7.05 -18.81 -14.07
C ASP A 822 -6.06 -19.95 -13.84
N LEU A 823 -5.65 -20.17 -12.59
CA LEU A 823 -4.71 -21.24 -12.23
C LEU A 823 -5.34 -22.63 -12.45
N THR A 824 -6.61 -22.79 -12.07
CA THR A 824 -7.35 -24.06 -12.25
C THR A 824 -7.42 -24.43 -13.72
N ALA A 825 -7.93 -23.52 -14.56
CA ALA A 825 -8.01 -23.72 -16.00
C ALA A 825 -6.62 -23.96 -16.62
N HIS A 826 -5.59 -23.26 -16.13
CA HIS A 826 -4.21 -23.44 -16.58
C HIS A 826 -3.69 -24.85 -16.30
N PHE A 827 -3.90 -25.39 -15.09
CA PHE A 827 -3.53 -26.76 -14.75
C PHE A 827 -4.20 -27.79 -15.66
N PHE A 828 -5.54 -27.74 -15.80
CA PHE A 828 -6.25 -28.72 -16.64
C PHE A 828 -5.87 -28.60 -18.13
N ARG A 829 -5.73 -27.37 -18.67
CA ARG A 829 -5.21 -27.18 -20.03
C ARG A 829 -3.81 -27.75 -20.19
N GLY A 830 -2.98 -27.59 -19.16
CA GLY A 830 -1.63 -28.13 -19.06
C GLY A 830 -1.62 -29.64 -19.09
N LEU A 831 -2.50 -30.27 -18.32
CA LEU A 831 -2.68 -31.72 -18.23
C LEU A 831 -3.01 -32.33 -19.59
N LEU A 832 -4.00 -31.76 -20.29
CA LEU A 832 -4.37 -32.22 -21.63
C LEU A 832 -3.28 -31.99 -22.69
N ASN A 833 -2.47 -30.94 -22.53
CA ASN A 833 -1.36 -30.67 -23.45
C ASN A 833 -0.12 -31.52 -23.15
N ALA A 834 0.12 -31.86 -21.88
CA ALA A 834 1.22 -32.73 -21.48
C ALA A 834 0.94 -34.19 -21.83
N SER A 835 -0.33 -34.62 -21.78
CA SER A 835 -0.73 -35.99 -22.14
C SER A 835 -0.51 -36.34 -23.62
N LEU A 836 -0.25 -35.37 -24.50
CA LEU A 836 0.15 -35.60 -25.89
C LEU A 836 1.48 -36.37 -26.00
N ASP A 837 2.36 -36.21 -25.00
CA ASP A 837 3.67 -36.86 -24.96
C ASP A 837 3.59 -38.29 -24.36
N CYS A 838 2.41 -38.73 -23.90
CA CYS A 838 2.17 -40.08 -23.36
C CYS A 838 1.76 -41.05 -24.48
N GLU A 839 2.11 -42.34 -24.33
CA GLU A 839 1.65 -43.40 -25.26
C GLU A 839 0.11 -43.53 -25.25
N GLU A 840 -0.50 -43.48 -24.06
CA GLU A 840 -1.95 -43.49 -23.87
C GLU A 840 -2.39 -42.22 -23.11
N ALA A 841 -2.82 -41.20 -23.87
CA ALA A 841 -3.17 -39.90 -23.31
C ALA A 841 -4.32 -39.96 -22.29
N ALA A 842 -5.34 -40.80 -22.52
CA ALA A 842 -6.48 -40.94 -21.61
C ALA A 842 -6.08 -41.59 -20.27
N GLU A 843 -5.23 -42.62 -20.29
CA GLU A 843 -4.69 -43.25 -19.09
C GLU A 843 -3.85 -42.27 -18.26
N GLY A 844 -2.98 -41.49 -18.91
CA GLY A 844 -2.17 -40.47 -18.24
C GLY A 844 -3.01 -39.41 -17.53
N VAL A 845 -4.07 -38.92 -18.17
CA VAL A 845 -5.01 -37.96 -17.56
C VAL A 845 -5.77 -38.59 -16.40
N ASN A 846 -6.29 -39.81 -16.57
CA ASN A 846 -7.01 -40.53 -15.52
C ASN A 846 -6.14 -40.80 -14.29
N ALA A 847 -4.86 -41.17 -14.49
CA ALA A 847 -3.92 -41.41 -13.42
C ALA A 847 -3.66 -40.15 -12.58
N VAL A 848 -3.45 -38.99 -13.23
CA VAL A 848 -3.24 -37.72 -12.51
C VAL A 848 -4.50 -37.28 -11.78
N LEU A 849 -5.69 -37.38 -12.40
CA LEU A 849 -6.95 -37.02 -11.74
C LEU A 849 -7.26 -37.93 -10.54
N THR A 850 -6.92 -39.22 -10.64
CA THR A 850 -6.99 -40.16 -9.52
C THR A 850 -6.00 -39.78 -8.41
N ALA A 851 -4.77 -39.39 -8.77
CA ALA A 851 -3.79 -38.90 -7.80
C ALA A 851 -4.26 -37.61 -7.11
N CYS A 852 -4.92 -36.68 -7.82
CA CYS A 852 -5.50 -35.47 -7.23
C CYS A 852 -6.50 -35.79 -6.11
N GLN A 853 -7.26 -36.89 -6.20
CA GLN A 853 -8.24 -37.25 -5.15
C GLN A 853 -7.60 -37.53 -3.79
N THR A 854 -6.33 -37.95 -3.77
CA THR A 854 -5.62 -38.31 -2.52
C THR A 854 -4.53 -37.29 -2.16
N LYS A 855 -3.80 -36.77 -3.14
CA LYS A 855 -2.62 -35.92 -2.93
C LYS A 855 -2.92 -34.42 -3.00
N CYS A 856 -3.83 -33.98 -3.87
CA CYS A 856 -4.13 -32.55 -4.07
C CYS A 856 -5.63 -32.32 -4.35
N PRO A 857 -6.50 -32.58 -3.35
CA PRO A 857 -7.96 -32.52 -3.52
C PRO A 857 -8.47 -31.14 -3.91
N ILE A 858 -7.77 -30.07 -3.52
CA ILE A 858 -8.15 -28.67 -3.80
C ILE A 858 -8.27 -28.36 -5.30
N LEU A 859 -7.51 -29.06 -6.16
CA LEU A 859 -7.62 -28.88 -7.62
C LEU A 859 -8.98 -29.38 -8.14
N LEU A 860 -9.47 -30.51 -7.64
CA LEU A 860 -10.78 -31.05 -8.03
C LEU A 860 -11.93 -30.23 -7.43
N LEU A 861 -11.77 -29.72 -6.21
CA LEU A 861 -12.72 -28.79 -5.61
C LEU A 861 -12.82 -27.47 -6.39
N SER A 862 -11.68 -26.93 -6.81
CA SER A 862 -11.65 -25.75 -7.68
C SER A 862 -12.27 -26.02 -9.05
N ALA A 863 -12.07 -27.22 -9.61
CA ALA A 863 -12.72 -27.63 -10.84
C ALA A 863 -14.25 -27.70 -10.69
N ALA A 864 -14.76 -28.22 -9.57
CA ALA A 864 -16.18 -28.28 -9.28
C ALA A 864 -16.81 -26.88 -9.18
N LEU A 865 -16.15 -25.94 -8.49
CA LEU A 865 -16.61 -24.55 -8.38
C LEU A 865 -16.69 -23.85 -9.74
N TRP A 866 -15.67 -24.05 -10.57
CA TRP A 866 -15.54 -23.36 -11.86
C TRP A 866 -16.05 -24.18 -13.06
N TRP A 867 -16.70 -25.33 -12.82
CA TRP A 867 -17.05 -26.30 -13.85
C TRP A 867 -17.83 -25.72 -15.04
N PRO A 868 -18.84 -24.84 -14.85
CA PRO A 868 -19.60 -24.25 -15.97
C PRO A 868 -18.72 -23.48 -16.97
N ARG A 869 -17.62 -22.87 -16.49
CA ARG A 869 -16.64 -22.16 -17.33
C ARG A 869 -15.52 -23.07 -17.83
N LEU A 870 -15.25 -24.17 -17.14
CA LEU A 870 -14.14 -25.09 -17.42
C LEU A 870 -14.54 -26.16 -18.45
N GLU A 871 -15.75 -26.72 -18.34
CA GLU A 871 -16.26 -27.77 -19.22
C GLU A 871 -16.12 -27.45 -20.72
N PRO A 872 -16.61 -26.30 -21.25
CA PRO A 872 -16.52 -26.03 -22.68
C PRO A 872 -15.07 -25.90 -23.17
N VAL A 873 -14.17 -25.42 -22.30
CA VAL A 873 -12.74 -25.27 -22.59
C VAL A 873 -12.07 -26.63 -22.71
N LEU A 874 -12.29 -27.52 -21.75
CA LEU A 874 -11.68 -28.85 -21.75
C LEU A 874 -12.22 -29.72 -22.87
N TYR A 875 -13.55 -29.69 -23.08
CA TYR A 875 -14.17 -30.47 -24.14
C TYR A 875 -13.72 -30.03 -25.54
N SER A 876 -13.70 -28.73 -25.80
CA SER A 876 -13.22 -28.22 -27.09
C SER A 876 -11.74 -28.52 -27.33
N GLN A 877 -10.90 -28.43 -26.29
CA GLN A 877 -9.48 -28.77 -26.37
C GLN A 877 -9.27 -30.27 -26.63
N TRP A 878 -9.94 -31.16 -25.88
CA TRP A 878 -9.82 -32.60 -26.06
C TRP A 878 -10.29 -33.05 -27.45
N LYS A 879 -11.46 -32.56 -27.87
CA LYS A 879 -12.01 -32.84 -29.20
C LYS A 879 -11.06 -32.38 -30.31
N ARG A 880 -10.41 -31.22 -30.15
CA ARG A 880 -9.42 -30.69 -31.10
C ARG A 880 -8.15 -31.56 -31.16
N LEU A 881 -7.68 -32.08 -30.03
CA LEU A 881 -6.42 -32.82 -29.94
C LEU A 881 -6.55 -34.30 -30.32
N PHE A 882 -7.63 -34.97 -29.91
CA PHE A 882 -7.75 -36.44 -30.01
C PHE A 882 -8.97 -36.92 -30.81
N GLY A 883 -10.00 -36.08 -31.01
CA GLY A 883 -11.22 -36.48 -31.72
C GLY A 883 -12.04 -37.61 -31.07
N SER A 884 -11.63 -38.07 -29.89
CA SER A 884 -12.16 -39.21 -29.13
C SER A 884 -13.10 -38.76 -28.01
N PRO A 885 -13.88 -39.67 -27.39
CA PRO A 885 -14.62 -39.37 -26.16
C PRO A 885 -13.68 -38.88 -25.05
N LEU A 886 -14.23 -38.12 -24.09
CA LEU A 886 -13.45 -37.62 -22.95
C LEU A 886 -12.87 -38.79 -22.14
N PRO A 887 -11.72 -38.58 -21.45
CA PRO A 887 -11.22 -39.51 -20.46
C PRO A 887 -12.26 -39.81 -19.39
N GLU A 888 -12.27 -41.05 -18.91
CA GLU A 888 -13.26 -41.53 -17.94
C GLU A 888 -13.43 -40.62 -16.72
N GLU A 889 -12.33 -40.16 -16.11
CA GLU A 889 -12.41 -39.30 -14.92
C GLU A 889 -12.98 -37.90 -15.26
N LEU A 890 -12.73 -37.35 -16.45
CA LEU A 890 -13.33 -36.08 -16.87
C LEU A 890 -14.81 -36.22 -17.21
N GLU A 891 -15.22 -37.35 -17.79
CA GLU A 891 -16.62 -37.64 -18.05
C GLU A 891 -17.38 -37.86 -16.73
N ARG A 892 -16.75 -38.45 -15.70
CA ARG A 892 -17.33 -38.53 -14.34
C ARG A 892 -17.59 -37.16 -13.72
N LEU A 893 -16.65 -36.21 -13.85
CA LEU A 893 -16.85 -34.83 -13.38
C LEU A 893 -18.03 -34.15 -14.08
N ARG A 894 -18.15 -34.35 -15.39
CA ARG A 894 -19.29 -33.87 -16.19
C ARG A 894 -20.61 -34.49 -15.72
N GLU A 895 -20.63 -35.79 -15.46
CA GLU A 895 -21.82 -36.49 -15.01
C GLU A 895 -22.28 -36.02 -13.64
N TRP A 896 -21.37 -35.74 -12.69
CA TRP A 896 -21.73 -35.13 -11.40
C TRP A 896 -22.35 -33.74 -11.54
N GLN A 897 -21.85 -32.91 -12.46
CA GLN A 897 -22.49 -31.63 -12.73
C GLN A 897 -23.90 -31.82 -13.32
N ARG A 898 -24.06 -32.69 -14.33
CA ARG A 898 -25.35 -32.94 -14.98
C ARG A 898 -26.38 -33.47 -13.98
N THR A 899 -25.99 -34.44 -13.17
CA THR A 899 -26.83 -35.04 -12.14
C THR A 899 -27.18 -34.05 -11.03
N ALA A 900 -26.27 -33.16 -10.64
CA ALA A 900 -26.59 -32.07 -9.71
C ALA A 900 -27.60 -31.08 -10.32
N THR A 901 -27.44 -30.70 -11.59
CA THR A 901 -28.39 -29.80 -12.26
C THR A 901 -29.75 -30.45 -12.50
N SER A 902 -29.82 -31.73 -12.85
CA SER A 902 -31.08 -32.47 -13.01
C SER A 902 -31.76 -32.70 -11.67
N PHE A 903 -31.01 -32.99 -10.61
CA PHE A 903 -31.53 -33.10 -9.25
C PHE A 903 -32.25 -31.81 -8.81
N LEU A 904 -31.66 -30.64 -9.08
CA LEU A 904 -32.25 -29.34 -8.72
C LEU A 904 -33.43 -28.95 -9.61
N SER A 905 -33.38 -29.24 -10.93
CA SER A 905 -34.39 -28.79 -11.90
C SER A 905 -35.58 -29.75 -12.07
N SER A 906 -35.36 -31.06 -12.06
CA SER A 906 -36.37 -32.10 -12.34
C SER A 906 -36.61 -33.08 -11.20
N GLY A 907 -35.84 -33.01 -10.11
CA GLY A 907 -36.06 -33.84 -8.90
C GLY A 907 -35.69 -35.32 -9.07
N VAL A 908 -34.86 -35.65 -10.07
CA VAL A 908 -34.32 -37.00 -10.30
C VAL A 908 -33.41 -37.43 -9.13
N VAL A 909 -33.39 -38.71 -8.76
CA VAL A 909 -32.54 -39.24 -7.67
C VAL A 909 -31.05 -38.96 -7.95
N PHE A 910 -30.35 -38.40 -6.96
CA PHE A 910 -28.92 -38.11 -7.07
C PHE A 910 -28.09 -39.40 -7.00
N PRO A 911 -27.27 -39.73 -8.01
CA PRO A 911 -26.54 -41.00 -8.04
C PRO A 911 -25.40 -41.04 -7.00
N LEU A 912 -25.27 -42.18 -6.32
CA LEU A 912 -24.33 -42.40 -5.20
C LEU A 912 -22.98 -43.00 -5.65
N SER A 913 -22.49 -42.66 -6.84
CA SER A 913 -21.23 -43.21 -7.37
C SER A 913 -20.04 -42.26 -7.18
N GLY A 914 -18.91 -42.80 -6.71
CA GLY A 914 -17.62 -42.08 -6.55
C GLY A 914 -17.33 -41.48 -5.17
N PRO A 915 -16.30 -40.64 -5.01
CA PRO A 915 -15.93 -40.07 -3.72
C PRO A 915 -17.00 -39.07 -3.22
N PRO A 916 -17.54 -39.24 -2.00
CA PRO A 916 -18.69 -38.47 -1.50
C PRO A 916 -18.40 -36.98 -1.31
N TRP A 917 -17.13 -36.61 -1.07
CA TRP A 917 -16.75 -35.20 -0.93
C TRP A 917 -16.77 -34.44 -2.27
N LEU A 918 -16.54 -35.12 -3.39
CA LEU A 918 -16.49 -34.50 -4.71
C LEU A 918 -17.89 -34.30 -5.27
N SER A 919 -18.75 -35.31 -5.15
CA SER A 919 -20.17 -35.19 -5.51
C SER A 919 -20.90 -34.14 -4.64
N ALA A 920 -20.55 -34.04 -3.36
CA ALA A 920 -21.00 -32.95 -2.49
C ALA A 920 -20.51 -31.58 -2.97
N ALA A 921 -19.26 -31.46 -3.45
CA ALA A 921 -18.72 -30.19 -3.95
C ALA A 921 -19.49 -29.70 -5.19
N PHE A 922 -19.78 -30.59 -6.15
CA PHE A 922 -20.59 -30.25 -7.34
C PHE A 922 -22.01 -29.83 -6.96
N LEU A 923 -22.66 -30.58 -6.06
CA LEU A 923 -23.99 -30.24 -5.55
C LEU A 923 -24.01 -28.90 -4.80
N HIS A 924 -23.01 -28.64 -3.97
CA HIS A 924 -22.89 -27.38 -3.25
C HIS A 924 -22.72 -26.18 -4.20
N CYS A 925 -21.84 -26.33 -5.20
CA CYS A 925 -21.57 -25.26 -6.16
C CYS A 925 -22.77 -24.98 -7.07
N THR A 926 -23.53 -26.01 -7.49
CA THR A 926 -24.75 -25.83 -8.29
C THR A 926 -25.87 -25.18 -7.48
N VAL A 927 -26.08 -25.58 -6.22
CA VAL A 927 -27.05 -24.97 -5.32
C VAL A 927 -26.79 -23.46 -5.19
N GLN A 928 -25.53 -23.07 -5.00
CA GLN A 928 -25.18 -21.65 -4.88
C GLN A 928 -25.35 -20.84 -6.17
N GLN A 929 -25.22 -21.48 -7.33
CA GLN A 929 -25.35 -20.81 -8.63
C GLN A 929 -26.79 -20.73 -9.14
N GLN A 930 -27.66 -21.68 -8.77
CA GLN A 930 -28.97 -21.87 -9.40
C GLN A 930 -30.17 -21.77 -8.44
N SER A 931 -29.98 -21.79 -7.12
CA SER A 931 -31.11 -21.83 -6.18
C SER A 931 -31.85 -20.48 -6.10
N PRO A 932 -33.17 -20.43 -6.36
CA PRO A 932 -34.01 -19.31 -5.95
C PRO A 932 -34.08 -19.31 -4.41
N ARG A 933 -33.84 -18.13 -3.79
CA ARG A 933 -33.85 -17.94 -2.34
C ARG A 933 -35.09 -18.59 -1.71
N GLY A 934 -34.92 -19.65 -0.91
CA GLY A 934 -35.99 -20.32 -0.15
C GLY A 934 -36.32 -21.79 -0.48
N GLY A 935 -35.64 -22.45 -1.44
CA GLY A 935 -35.86 -23.87 -1.81
C GLY A 935 -34.97 -24.91 -1.13
N GLU A 936 -34.06 -24.48 -0.25
CA GLU A 936 -32.94 -25.24 0.32
C GLU A 936 -33.35 -26.49 1.12
N ARG A 937 -34.38 -26.38 1.96
CA ARG A 937 -34.89 -27.52 2.74
C ARG A 937 -35.47 -28.65 1.89
N ILE A 938 -36.05 -28.31 0.73
CA ILE A 938 -36.66 -29.30 -0.20
C ILE A 938 -35.56 -30.14 -0.85
N VAL A 939 -34.41 -29.53 -1.15
CA VAL A 939 -33.22 -30.20 -1.70
C VAL A 939 -32.68 -31.24 -0.70
N LEU A 940 -32.58 -30.88 0.58
CA LEU A 940 -32.11 -31.76 1.65
C LEU A 940 -33.07 -32.92 1.96
N GLN A 941 -34.38 -32.67 1.91
CA GLN A 941 -35.40 -33.72 2.07
C GLN A 941 -35.36 -34.76 0.95
N ARG A 942 -35.10 -34.33 -0.30
CA ARG A 942 -34.98 -35.22 -1.47
C ARG A 942 -33.74 -36.09 -1.45
N LEU A 943 -32.68 -35.68 -0.75
CA LEU A 943 -31.47 -36.49 -0.52
C LEU A 943 -31.69 -37.64 0.49
N GLY A 944 -32.91 -37.87 0.99
CA GLY A 944 -33.18 -38.74 2.15
C GLY A 944 -34.42 -39.60 2.10
N THR A 945 -34.53 -40.51 1.13
CA THR A 945 -35.55 -41.56 1.18
C THR A 945 -35.02 -42.94 1.57
N ASP A 946 -33.70 -43.18 1.56
CA ASP A 946 -33.11 -44.49 1.93
C ASP A 946 -32.23 -44.39 3.19
N THR A 947 -32.76 -44.89 4.31
CA THR A 947 -32.16 -44.85 5.66
C THR A 947 -30.99 -45.83 5.89
N GLU A 948 -30.66 -46.70 4.93
CA GLU A 948 -29.72 -47.82 5.16
C GLU A 948 -28.30 -47.64 4.58
N LEU A 949 -28.01 -46.54 3.87
CA LEU A 949 -26.73 -46.37 3.16
C LEU A 949 -25.79 -45.37 3.86
N SER A 950 -24.53 -45.79 4.14
CA SER A 950 -23.47 -44.94 4.72
C SER A 950 -23.03 -43.77 3.83
N PHE A 951 -23.34 -43.82 2.53
CA PHE A 951 -22.91 -42.85 1.53
C PHE A 951 -23.63 -41.48 1.63
N PRO A 952 -24.98 -41.40 1.67
CA PRO A 952 -25.68 -40.13 1.83
C PRO A 952 -25.32 -39.37 3.11
N LEU A 953 -24.93 -40.06 4.19
CA LEU A 953 -24.46 -39.41 5.41
C LEU A 953 -23.10 -38.72 5.21
N GLN A 954 -22.15 -39.35 4.49
CA GLN A 954 -20.85 -38.74 4.20
C GLN A 954 -20.95 -37.56 3.23
N LEU A 955 -21.91 -37.62 2.29
CA LEU A 955 -22.24 -36.52 1.40
C LEU A 955 -22.71 -35.29 2.20
N LEU A 956 -23.63 -35.47 3.16
CA LEU A 956 -24.14 -34.40 4.03
C LEU A 956 -23.03 -33.79 4.90
N VAL A 957 -22.12 -34.59 5.47
CA VAL A 957 -20.97 -34.07 6.24
C VAL A 957 -20.02 -33.26 5.35
N SER A 958 -19.84 -33.67 4.09
CA SER A 958 -19.02 -32.90 3.13
C SER A 958 -19.68 -31.59 2.72
N LEU A 959 -21.01 -31.58 2.55
CA LEU A 959 -21.79 -30.34 2.33
C LEU A 959 -21.66 -29.37 3.51
N LEU A 960 -21.71 -29.89 4.74
CA LEU A 960 -21.49 -29.10 5.94
C LEU A 960 -20.11 -28.43 5.90
N PHE A 961 -19.06 -29.17 5.56
CA PHE A 961 -17.71 -28.61 5.44
C PHE A 961 -17.63 -27.44 4.45
N PHE A 962 -18.16 -27.57 3.24
CA PHE A 962 -18.13 -26.47 2.26
C PHE A 962 -18.94 -25.26 2.73
N SER A 963 -20.09 -25.49 3.36
CA SER A 963 -20.90 -24.40 3.93
C SER A 963 -20.17 -23.65 5.04
N LEU A 964 -19.37 -24.35 5.86
CA LEU A 964 -18.54 -23.76 6.92
C LEU A 964 -17.39 -22.92 6.34
N MET A 965 -16.74 -23.40 5.28
CA MET A 965 -15.69 -22.63 4.62
C MET A 965 -16.23 -21.34 4.01
N ASP A 966 -17.42 -21.38 3.40
CA ASP A 966 -18.08 -20.18 2.87
C ASP A 966 -18.56 -19.24 3.97
N LEU A 967 -18.99 -19.77 5.10
CA LEU A 967 -19.31 -18.99 6.30
C LEU A 967 -18.09 -18.21 6.80
N VAL A 968 -16.91 -18.86 6.85
CA VAL A 968 -15.63 -18.21 7.19
C VAL A 968 -15.23 -17.19 6.12
N SER A 969 -15.41 -17.52 4.84
CA SER A 969 -15.06 -16.64 3.71
C SER A 969 -15.90 -15.37 3.70
N ALA A 970 -17.20 -15.48 3.97
CA ALA A 970 -18.10 -14.34 4.11
C ALA A 970 -17.68 -13.40 5.25
N LYS A 971 -17.05 -13.93 6.31
CA LYS A 971 -16.47 -13.14 7.41
C LYS A 971 -15.13 -12.48 7.04
N ILE A 972 -14.30 -13.13 6.23
CA ILE A 972 -12.97 -12.62 5.85
C ILE A 972 -13.06 -11.58 4.71
N ALA A 973 -13.87 -11.85 3.69
CA ALA A 973 -13.94 -11.08 2.45
C ALA A 973 -15.40 -10.90 1.97
N PRO A 974 -16.20 -10.04 2.62
CA PRO A 974 -17.63 -9.86 2.30
C PRO A 974 -17.89 -9.32 0.89
N LYS A 975 -16.86 -8.80 0.20
CA LYS A 975 -16.95 -8.25 -1.17
C LYS A 975 -16.96 -9.34 -2.27
N GLU A 976 -16.72 -10.61 -1.95
CA GLU A 976 -16.70 -11.72 -2.92
C GLU A 976 -18.09 -12.36 -3.20
N GLY A 977 -19.18 -11.71 -2.76
CA GLY A 977 -20.55 -12.04 -3.17
C GLY A 977 -21.22 -13.20 -2.42
N VAL A 978 -20.67 -13.62 -1.28
CA VAL A 978 -21.29 -14.62 -0.39
C VAL A 978 -21.82 -13.91 0.86
N ASP A 979 -23.13 -14.00 1.11
CA ASP A 979 -23.76 -13.42 2.29
C ASP A 979 -23.61 -14.37 3.50
N PHE A 980 -23.08 -13.84 4.60
CA PHE A 980 -22.86 -14.59 5.84
C PHE A 980 -24.16 -15.24 6.35
N ARG A 981 -25.29 -14.54 6.24
CA ARG A 981 -26.58 -15.01 6.76
C ARG A 981 -27.12 -16.19 5.97
N THR A 982 -27.00 -16.17 4.65
CA THR A 982 -27.44 -17.27 3.80
C THR A 982 -26.57 -18.49 4.01
N SER A 983 -25.25 -18.33 4.10
CA SER A 983 -24.32 -19.43 4.43
C SER A 983 -24.59 -20.02 5.82
N LEU A 984 -24.89 -19.18 6.82
CA LEU A 984 -25.24 -19.64 8.16
C LEU A 984 -26.54 -20.45 8.14
N GLN A 985 -27.61 -19.93 7.52
CA GLN A 985 -28.89 -20.62 7.42
C GLN A 985 -28.74 -21.98 6.73
N TRP A 986 -28.00 -22.03 5.63
CA TRP A 986 -27.72 -23.27 4.91
C TRP A 986 -26.96 -24.29 5.76
N SER A 987 -25.93 -23.85 6.50
CA SER A 987 -25.17 -24.72 7.41
C SER A 987 -26.02 -25.27 8.56
N LEU A 988 -26.96 -24.48 9.10
CA LEU A 988 -27.89 -24.91 10.15
C LEU A 988 -28.92 -25.93 9.64
N GLU A 989 -29.40 -25.78 8.40
CA GLU A 989 -30.32 -26.74 7.77
C GLU A 989 -29.65 -28.08 7.49
N ILE A 990 -28.38 -28.08 7.05
CA ILE A 990 -27.59 -29.29 6.87
C ILE A 990 -27.36 -30.01 8.21
N LEU A 991 -27.00 -29.26 9.27
CA LEU A 991 -26.83 -29.82 10.61
C LEU A 991 -28.11 -30.46 11.15
N GLN A 992 -29.25 -29.79 10.99
CA GLN A 992 -30.53 -30.35 11.41
C GLN A 992 -30.82 -31.68 10.70
N CYS A 993 -30.55 -31.77 9.40
CA CYS A 993 -30.70 -33.00 8.63
C CYS A 993 -29.74 -34.12 9.09
N LEU A 994 -28.51 -33.77 9.47
CA LEU A 994 -27.53 -34.72 10.02
C LEU A 994 -27.94 -35.25 11.40
N GLU A 995 -28.51 -34.40 12.26
CA GLU A 995 -29.02 -34.78 13.58
C GLU A 995 -30.25 -35.70 13.47
N GLU A 996 -31.23 -35.34 12.63
CA GLU A 996 -32.44 -36.15 12.37
C GLU A 996 -32.10 -37.56 11.86
N ARG A 997 -31.01 -37.69 11.07
CA ARG A 997 -30.52 -38.97 10.55
C ARG A 997 -29.46 -39.64 11.42
N GLY A 998 -28.99 -38.95 12.44
CA GLY A 998 -28.11 -39.51 13.43
C GLY A 998 -26.68 -39.80 13.00
N ALA A 999 -26.13 -39.00 12.09
CA ALA A 999 -24.76 -39.14 11.63
C ALA A 999 -23.75 -38.39 12.50
N SER A 1000 -22.61 -39.03 12.77
CA SER A 1000 -21.50 -38.39 13.48
C SER A 1000 -20.74 -37.43 12.56
N TRP A 1001 -20.80 -36.14 12.91
CA TRP A 1001 -20.10 -35.03 12.25
C TRP A 1001 -18.98 -34.35 13.08
N PRO A 1002 -18.88 -34.48 14.43
CA PRO A 1002 -17.84 -33.78 15.22
C PRO A 1002 -16.40 -34.10 14.81
N LEU A 1003 -16.17 -35.28 14.22
CA LEU A 1003 -14.89 -35.69 13.67
C LEU A 1003 -14.40 -34.80 12.51
N LEU A 1004 -15.25 -33.93 11.95
CA LEU A 1004 -14.84 -32.93 10.97
C LEU A 1004 -13.85 -31.89 11.55
N PHE A 1005 -13.86 -31.67 12.87
CA PHE A 1005 -13.10 -30.60 13.51
C PHE A 1005 -11.88 -31.07 14.32
N HIS A 1006 -11.70 -32.38 14.50
CA HIS A 1006 -10.67 -32.95 15.38
C HIS A 1006 -9.29 -32.99 14.71
N SER A 1007 -8.24 -32.39 15.28
CA SER A 1007 -6.93 -32.23 14.61
C SER A 1007 -5.91 -33.37 14.82
N GLY A 1008 -6.22 -34.39 15.62
CA GLY A 1008 -5.25 -35.38 16.10
C GLY A 1008 -4.94 -36.58 15.16
N GLU A 1009 -3.78 -37.21 15.36
CA GLU A 1009 -3.23 -38.36 14.60
C GLU A 1009 -4.14 -39.61 14.53
N LYS A 1010 -5.18 -39.69 15.36
CA LYS A 1010 -6.18 -40.78 15.38
C LYS A 1010 -7.39 -40.51 14.48
N ASP A 1011 -7.24 -39.66 13.47
CA ASP A 1011 -8.31 -39.37 12.52
C ASP A 1011 -8.65 -40.61 11.67
N PRO A 1012 -9.94 -40.96 11.49
CA PRO A 1012 -10.30 -41.81 10.36
C PRO A 1012 -9.86 -41.09 9.08
N LYS A 1013 -9.09 -41.77 8.23
CA LYS A 1013 -8.57 -41.28 6.93
C LYS A 1013 -9.59 -40.55 6.03
N LYS A 1014 -10.88 -40.62 6.36
CA LYS A 1014 -12.05 -40.13 5.62
C LYS A 1014 -12.19 -38.60 5.60
N TYR A 1015 -11.91 -37.86 6.68
CA TYR A 1015 -12.11 -36.39 6.75
C TYR A 1015 -10.84 -35.57 6.56
N HIS A 1016 -9.67 -36.20 6.68
CA HIS A 1016 -8.37 -35.57 6.47
C HIS A 1016 -8.25 -34.91 5.09
N ILE A 1017 -8.85 -35.50 4.04
CA ILE A 1017 -8.82 -34.99 2.66
C ILE A 1017 -9.50 -33.61 2.55
N LEU A 1018 -10.59 -33.38 3.28
CA LEU A 1018 -11.29 -32.10 3.26
C LEU A 1018 -10.46 -31.02 3.97
N ARG A 1019 -9.90 -31.34 5.14
CA ARG A 1019 -9.09 -30.39 5.91
C ARG A 1019 -7.77 -30.06 5.22
N SER A 1020 -7.13 -31.04 4.57
CA SER A 1020 -5.90 -30.79 3.81
C SER A 1020 -6.13 -29.89 2.59
N ALA A 1021 -7.37 -29.84 2.07
CA ALA A 1021 -7.76 -28.96 0.97
C ALA A 1021 -8.05 -27.51 1.40
N ALA A 1022 -8.32 -27.27 2.69
CA ALA A 1022 -8.58 -25.94 3.20
C ALA A 1022 -7.29 -25.15 3.43
N SER A 1023 -7.34 -23.84 3.18
CA SER A 1023 -6.26 -22.91 3.52
C SER A 1023 -6.01 -22.90 5.03
N ASP A 1024 -4.77 -22.66 5.44
CA ASP A 1024 -4.40 -22.63 6.86
C ASP A 1024 -5.15 -21.52 7.60
N ARG A 1025 -5.40 -20.39 6.92
CA ARG A 1025 -6.20 -19.28 7.45
C ARG A 1025 -7.65 -19.70 7.76
N HIS A 1026 -8.30 -20.45 6.87
CA HIS A 1026 -9.68 -20.88 7.09
C HIS A 1026 -9.77 -22.00 8.13
N THR A 1027 -8.78 -22.91 8.16
CA THR A 1027 -8.68 -23.95 9.18
C THR A 1027 -8.48 -23.34 10.57
N ARG A 1028 -7.63 -22.31 10.70
CA ARG A 1028 -7.46 -21.56 11.96
C ARG A 1028 -8.75 -20.86 12.39
N LEU A 1029 -9.56 -20.36 11.46
CA LEU A 1029 -10.80 -19.65 11.75
C LEU A 1029 -12.03 -20.58 11.87
N LEU A 1030 -11.84 -21.89 11.75
CA LEU A 1030 -12.90 -22.89 11.89
C LEU A 1030 -13.62 -22.88 13.27
N PRO A 1031 -12.96 -22.57 14.40
CA PRO A 1031 -13.65 -22.39 15.68
C PRO A 1031 -14.75 -21.32 15.64
N ILE A 1032 -14.55 -20.24 14.88
CA ILE A 1032 -15.54 -19.17 14.72
C ILE A 1032 -16.79 -19.71 14.03
N ALA A 1033 -16.61 -20.53 12.99
CA ALA A 1033 -17.71 -21.17 12.29
C ALA A 1033 -18.45 -22.17 13.19
N PHE A 1034 -17.73 -23.02 13.92
CA PHE A 1034 -18.33 -24.00 14.84
C PHE A 1034 -19.22 -23.34 15.90
N TYR A 1035 -18.72 -22.32 16.58
CA TYR A 1035 -19.50 -21.65 17.62
C TYR A 1035 -20.63 -20.76 17.09
N SER A 1036 -20.58 -20.37 15.82
CA SER A 1036 -21.73 -19.71 15.15
C SER A 1036 -22.93 -20.66 15.00
N LEU A 1037 -22.73 -21.98 15.06
CA LEU A 1037 -23.78 -23.00 14.94
C LEU A 1037 -24.42 -23.40 16.27
N THR A 1038 -23.93 -22.84 17.39
CA THR A 1038 -24.46 -23.09 18.74
C THR A 1038 -25.98 -22.96 18.89
N PRO A 1039 -26.71 -22.09 18.18
CA PRO A 1039 -28.17 -21.99 18.32
C PRO A 1039 -28.96 -23.26 18.00
N ARG A 1040 -28.34 -24.26 17.36
CA ARG A 1040 -28.98 -25.53 16.99
C ARG A 1040 -28.43 -26.77 17.70
N PHE A 1041 -27.52 -26.63 18.66
CA PHE A 1041 -27.03 -27.77 19.43
C PHE A 1041 -28.09 -28.25 20.44
N HIS A 1042 -28.74 -29.38 20.16
CA HIS A 1042 -29.75 -29.98 21.02
C HIS A 1042 -29.14 -30.90 22.11
N GLN A 1043 -29.88 -31.14 23.20
CA GLN A 1043 -29.45 -32.00 24.31
C GLN A 1043 -29.14 -33.44 23.89
N GLU A 1044 -29.85 -33.96 22.88
CA GLU A 1044 -29.66 -35.33 22.36
C GLU A 1044 -28.29 -35.54 21.71
N LEU A 1045 -27.66 -34.48 21.20
CA LEU A 1045 -26.32 -34.56 20.62
C LEU A 1045 -25.25 -34.79 21.70
N LEU A 1046 -25.40 -34.18 22.88
CA LEU A 1046 -24.47 -34.30 24.00
C LEU A 1046 -24.46 -35.70 24.64
N THR A 1047 -25.57 -36.42 24.54
CA THR A 1047 -25.72 -37.79 25.06
C THR A 1047 -25.32 -38.85 24.05
N ARG A 1048 -25.53 -38.58 22.76
CA ARG A 1048 -25.26 -39.50 21.64
C ARG A 1048 -23.79 -39.53 21.20
N GLU A 1049 -23.11 -38.38 21.16
CA GLU A 1049 -21.75 -38.26 20.60
C GLU A 1049 -20.69 -38.09 21.72
N HIS A 1050 -19.98 -39.17 22.06
CA HIS A 1050 -18.98 -39.14 23.13
C HIS A 1050 -17.76 -38.25 22.84
N SER A 1051 -17.43 -38.02 21.57
CA SER A 1051 -16.28 -37.19 21.15
C SER A 1051 -16.57 -35.69 21.10
N PHE A 1052 -17.85 -35.29 21.16
CA PHE A 1052 -18.26 -33.89 20.98
C PHE A 1052 -17.67 -32.93 22.01
N LEU A 1053 -17.67 -33.32 23.29
CA LEU A 1053 -17.14 -32.48 24.38
C LEU A 1053 -15.63 -32.19 24.20
N CYS A 1054 -14.86 -33.21 23.84
CA CYS A 1054 -13.41 -33.08 23.59
C CYS A 1054 -13.13 -32.15 22.39
N VAL A 1055 -13.88 -32.30 21.30
CA VAL A 1055 -13.76 -31.43 20.10
C VAL A 1055 -14.16 -29.98 20.41
N ALA A 1056 -15.26 -29.77 21.13
CA ALA A 1056 -15.70 -28.43 21.51
C ALA A 1056 -14.65 -27.74 22.40
N LEU A 1057 -14.07 -28.44 23.37
CA LEU A 1057 -13.02 -27.89 24.23
C LEU A 1057 -11.75 -27.52 23.45
N ASP A 1058 -11.30 -28.37 22.52
CA ASP A 1058 -10.15 -28.07 21.65
C ASP A 1058 -10.38 -26.80 20.80
N LEU A 1059 -11.56 -26.69 20.16
CA LEU A 1059 -11.92 -25.50 19.39
C LEU A 1059 -12.05 -24.24 20.26
N TYR A 1060 -12.52 -24.35 21.51
CA TYR A 1060 -12.55 -23.23 22.45
C TYR A 1060 -11.14 -22.72 22.79
N ILE A 1061 -10.22 -23.63 23.07
CA ILE A 1061 -8.82 -23.31 23.37
C ILE A 1061 -8.18 -22.63 22.15
N GLN A 1062 -8.41 -23.15 20.94
CA GLN A 1062 -7.93 -22.52 19.70
C GLN A 1062 -8.56 -21.15 19.48
N LEU A 1063 -9.85 -20.99 19.75
CA LEU A 1063 -10.54 -19.69 19.70
C LEU A 1063 -9.89 -18.69 20.67
N LEU A 1064 -9.64 -19.07 21.93
CA LEU A 1064 -8.99 -18.18 22.90
C LEU A 1064 -7.56 -17.79 22.46
N ARG A 1065 -6.77 -18.75 21.95
CA ARG A 1065 -5.40 -18.48 21.46
C ARG A 1065 -5.38 -17.49 20.30
N LEU A 1066 -6.31 -17.59 19.35
CA LEU A 1066 -6.41 -16.65 18.22
C LEU A 1066 -6.62 -15.20 18.69
N PHE A 1067 -7.34 -15.01 19.79
CA PHE A 1067 -7.60 -13.68 20.35
C PHE A 1067 -6.45 -13.17 21.20
N VAL A 1068 -5.83 -14.04 22.01
CA VAL A 1068 -4.67 -13.69 22.85
C VAL A 1068 -3.46 -13.33 21.98
N GLU A 1069 -3.25 -14.04 20.86
CA GLU A 1069 -2.12 -13.78 19.96
C GLU A 1069 -2.33 -12.58 19.01
N GLY A 1070 -3.58 -12.14 18.79
CA GLY A 1070 -3.92 -10.99 17.95
C GLY A 1070 -3.53 -11.10 16.47
N LYS A 1071 -3.02 -12.26 16.04
CA LYS A 1071 -2.59 -12.56 14.65
C LYS A 1071 -3.79 -13.14 13.90
N ASP A 1072 -4.04 -12.66 12.68
CA ASP A 1072 -5.05 -13.17 11.72
C ASP A 1072 -6.54 -12.79 11.91
N LEU A 1073 -6.92 -11.98 12.91
CA LEU A 1073 -8.27 -11.42 12.94
C LEU A 1073 -8.48 -10.55 11.68
N PRO A 1074 -9.48 -10.83 10.83
CA PRO A 1074 -9.74 -9.99 9.68
C PRO A 1074 -9.99 -8.57 10.19
N GLN A 1075 -9.17 -7.61 9.76
CA GLN A 1075 -9.55 -6.20 9.85
C GLN A 1075 -10.81 -6.09 9.02
N LEU A 1076 -11.96 -6.10 9.69
CA LEU A 1076 -13.24 -6.01 9.02
C LEU A 1076 -13.29 -4.59 8.46
N GLY A 1077 -12.84 -4.44 7.21
CA GLY A 1077 -12.95 -3.21 6.44
C GLY A 1077 -14.43 -2.97 6.30
N GLN A 1078 -14.96 -2.15 7.18
CA GLN A 1078 -16.39 -2.10 7.35
C GLN A 1078 -16.96 -1.29 6.18
N SER A 1079 -17.64 -2.00 5.28
CA SER A 1079 -18.51 -1.42 4.27
C SER A 1079 -19.82 -1.02 4.98
N PRO A 1080 -20.44 0.12 4.65
CA PRO A 1080 -21.63 0.61 5.36
C PRO A 1080 -22.90 -0.25 5.22
N GLU A 1081 -22.91 -1.31 4.41
CA GLU A 1081 -24.17 -1.91 3.94
C GLU A 1081 -24.70 -3.14 4.72
N HIS A 1082 -23.96 -3.76 5.64
CA HIS A 1082 -24.47 -4.95 6.35
C HIS A 1082 -24.05 -5.04 7.83
N PRO A 1083 -24.97 -5.14 8.81
CA PRO A 1083 -24.67 -5.18 10.23
C PRO A 1083 -24.48 -6.56 10.81
N GLU A 1084 -24.82 -7.66 10.15
CA GLU A 1084 -25.11 -8.86 10.96
C GLU A 1084 -23.87 -9.74 11.20
N HIS A 1085 -22.72 -9.18 11.59
CA HIS A 1085 -21.52 -10.00 11.90
C HIS A 1085 -21.10 -9.73 13.35
N GLY A 1086 -21.65 -10.52 14.28
CA GLY A 1086 -21.43 -10.41 15.73
C GLY A 1086 -19.96 -10.28 16.12
N ASP A 1087 -19.76 -9.55 17.23
CA ASP A 1087 -18.45 -9.23 17.78
C ASP A 1087 -17.72 -10.54 18.17
N PRO A 1088 -16.47 -10.74 17.73
CA PRO A 1088 -15.61 -11.84 18.15
C PRO A 1088 -15.65 -12.12 19.68
N LEU A 1089 -15.77 -11.09 20.53
CA LEU A 1089 -15.92 -11.25 21.99
C LEU A 1089 -17.26 -11.87 22.41
N GLU A 1090 -18.37 -11.56 21.72
CA GLU A 1090 -19.68 -12.18 21.96
C GLU A 1090 -19.64 -13.67 21.67
N LEU A 1091 -18.90 -14.08 20.64
CA LEU A 1091 -18.76 -15.48 20.24
C LEU A 1091 -17.99 -16.29 21.28
N ILE A 1092 -16.94 -15.73 21.89
CA ILE A 1092 -16.22 -16.36 23.03
C ILE A 1092 -17.16 -16.52 24.23
N SER A 1093 -17.92 -15.47 24.58
CA SER A 1093 -18.84 -15.52 25.72
C SER A 1093 -19.95 -16.58 25.52
N THR A 1094 -20.40 -16.73 24.27
CA THR A 1094 -21.43 -17.71 23.88
C THR A 1094 -20.87 -19.13 23.91
N ALA A 1095 -19.64 -19.31 23.43
CA ALA A 1095 -18.91 -20.58 23.52
C ALA A 1095 -18.71 -21.03 24.98
N ARG A 1096 -18.27 -20.11 25.84
CA ARG A 1096 -18.05 -20.35 27.28
C ARG A 1096 -19.35 -20.73 27.99
N ARG A 1097 -20.43 -19.97 27.76
CA ARG A 1097 -21.77 -20.26 28.32
C ARG A 1097 -22.29 -21.62 27.87
N PHE A 1098 -22.12 -21.96 26.59
CA PHE A 1098 -22.51 -23.26 26.06
C PHE A 1098 -21.74 -24.40 26.75
N LEU A 1099 -20.41 -24.29 26.87
CA LEU A 1099 -19.58 -25.34 27.49
C LEU A 1099 -19.91 -25.55 28.97
N LEU A 1100 -20.04 -24.47 29.75
CA LEU A 1100 -20.44 -24.54 31.17
C LEU A 1100 -21.82 -25.20 31.34
N GLY A 1101 -22.74 -25.01 30.40
CA GLY A 1101 -24.05 -25.66 30.39
C GLY A 1101 -24.04 -27.11 29.88
N ALA A 1102 -23.07 -27.49 29.05
CA ALA A 1102 -22.95 -28.81 28.45
C ALA A 1102 -22.22 -29.82 29.36
N ILE A 1103 -21.14 -29.40 30.04
CA ILE A 1103 -20.29 -30.25 30.90
C ILE A 1103 -21.09 -31.05 31.95
N PRO A 1104 -22.08 -30.48 32.68
CA PRO A 1104 -22.85 -31.23 33.67
C PRO A 1104 -23.77 -32.31 33.08
N ARG A 1105 -24.01 -32.26 31.77
CA ARG A 1105 -25.01 -33.08 31.05
C ARG A 1105 -24.38 -34.18 30.19
N CYS A 1106 -23.06 -34.18 30.03
CA CYS A 1106 -22.34 -35.20 29.27
C CYS A 1106 -22.14 -36.50 30.08
N PRO A 1107 -22.21 -37.68 29.43
CA PRO A 1107 -21.95 -38.96 30.09
C PRO A 1107 -20.47 -39.10 30.49
N ALA A 1108 -20.18 -39.92 31.51
CA ALA A 1108 -18.82 -40.13 32.03
C ALA A 1108 -17.82 -40.59 30.95
N GLN A 1109 -18.30 -41.31 29.92
CA GLN A 1109 -17.50 -41.78 28.79
C GLN A 1109 -16.94 -40.64 27.91
N SER A 1110 -17.57 -39.46 27.91
CA SER A 1110 -17.10 -38.28 27.16
C SER A 1110 -15.86 -37.62 27.76
N PHE A 1111 -15.53 -37.93 29.02
CA PHE A 1111 -14.39 -37.34 29.74
C PHE A 1111 -13.06 -38.10 29.54
N GLY A 1112 -13.08 -39.29 28.96
CA GLY A 1112 -11.90 -40.16 28.85
C GLY A 1112 -10.76 -39.66 27.95
N ASN A 1113 -10.98 -38.62 27.12
CA ASN A 1113 -9.98 -38.05 26.20
C ASN A 1113 -9.66 -36.56 26.50
N ILE A 1114 -10.00 -36.03 27.68
CA ILE A 1114 -9.87 -34.59 28.00
C ILE A 1114 -8.54 -34.27 28.72
N ASP A 1115 -7.87 -35.25 29.33
CA ASP A 1115 -6.60 -35.08 30.05
C ASP A 1115 -5.52 -34.23 29.33
N PRO A 1116 -5.25 -34.39 28.02
CA PRO A 1116 -4.26 -33.55 27.32
C PRO A 1116 -4.72 -32.09 27.08
N LEU A 1117 -6.02 -31.81 27.18
CA LEU A 1117 -6.61 -30.49 26.98
C LEU A 1117 -6.83 -29.72 28.29
N LEU A 1118 -6.75 -30.38 29.45
CA LEU A 1118 -6.92 -29.76 30.78
C LEU A 1118 -5.89 -28.66 31.07
N PRO A 1119 -4.56 -28.90 30.93
CA PRO A 1119 -3.55 -27.89 31.23
C PRO A 1119 -3.68 -26.58 30.44
N PRO A 1120 -3.80 -26.60 29.09
CA PRO A 1120 -3.97 -25.36 28.32
C PRO A 1120 -5.34 -24.69 28.56
N CYS A 1121 -6.36 -25.45 28.97
CA CYS A 1121 -7.65 -24.88 29.36
C CYS A 1121 -7.56 -24.13 30.71
N GLU A 1122 -6.84 -24.67 31.70
CA GLU A 1122 -6.64 -24.00 32.99
C GLU A 1122 -5.80 -22.74 32.89
N GLU A 1123 -4.81 -22.72 31.99
CA GLU A 1123 -3.98 -21.54 31.73
C GLU A 1123 -4.78 -20.40 31.07
N LEU A 1124 -5.71 -20.73 30.17
CA LEU A 1124 -6.46 -19.74 29.38
C LEU A 1124 -7.84 -19.39 29.97
N ASP A 1125 -8.51 -20.32 30.66
CA ASP A 1125 -9.81 -20.15 31.33
C ASP A 1125 -9.88 -21.01 32.62
N PRO A 1126 -9.39 -20.49 33.76
CA PRO A 1126 -9.24 -21.24 35.00
C PRO A 1126 -10.58 -21.73 35.60
N GLU A 1127 -11.69 -21.04 35.35
CA GLU A 1127 -13.02 -21.44 35.84
C GLU A 1127 -13.57 -22.67 35.07
N LEU A 1128 -13.33 -22.70 33.75
CA LEU A 1128 -13.69 -23.86 32.93
C LEU A 1128 -12.79 -25.08 33.24
N GLY A 1129 -11.49 -24.83 33.48
CA GLY A 1129 -10.56 -25.86 33.93
C GLY A 1129 -10.95 -26.49 35.27
N ALA A 1130 -11.37 -25.68 36.25
CA ALA A 1130 -11.81 -26.15 37.56
C ALA A 1130 -13.09 -27.02 37.48
N THR A 1131 -14.06 -26.63 36.64
CA THR A 1131 -15.31 -27.39 36.44
C THR A 1131 -15.07 -28.73 35.73
N LEU A 1132 -14.13 -28.79 34.77
CA LEU A 1132 -13.69 -30.03 34.13
C LEU A 1132 -12.96 -30.96 35.10
N ARG A 1133 -12.08 -30.43 35.97
CA ARG A 1133 -11.41 -31.21 37.03
C ARG A 1133 -12.39 -31.84 38.02
N HIS A 1134 -13.40 -31.08 38.43
CA HIS A 1134 -14.41 -31.56 39.38
C HIS A 1134 -15.22 -32.74 38.81
N ARG A 1135 -15.51 -32.75 37.50
CA ARG A 1135 -16.30 -33.80 36.85
C ARG A 1135 -15.50 -34.99 36.32
N SER A 1136 -14.22 -34.81 36.02
CA SER A 1136 -13.31 -35.88 35.56
C SER A 1136 -12.81 -36.78 36.69
N ARG A 1137 -12.86 -36.34 37.95
CA ARG A 1137 -12.53 -37.19 39.10
C ARG A 1137 -13.60 -38.28 39.29
N PRO A 1138 -13.24 -39.57 39.27
CA PRO A 1138 -14.17 -40.62 39.65
C PRO A 1138 -14.53 -40.43 41.13
N ALA A 1139 -15.82 -40.60 41.46
CA ALA A 1139 -16.32 -40.56 42.83
C ALA A 1139 -15.66 -41.68 43.66
N VAL A 1140 -14.55 -41.36 44.32
CA VAL A 1140 -14.07 -42.14 45.46
C VAL A 1140 -14.95 -41.75 46.64
N ALA A 1141 -15.46 -42.77 47.32
CA ALA A 1141 -16.47 -42.72 48.37
C ALA A 1141 -16.29 -41.55 49.35
N MET A 1142 -17.41 -40.87 49.63
CA MET A 1142 -17.55 -40.01 50.81
C MET A 1142 -17.40 -40.85 52.08
N GLU A 1143 -16.34 -40.61 52.84
CA GLU A 1143 -16.32 -40.85 54.29
C GLU A 1143 -15.71 -39.60 54.97
N LEU A 1144 -16.55 -38.96 55.78
CA LEU A 1144 -16.31 -38.36 57.10
C LEU A 1144 -15.05 -37.51 57.36
N ASP A 1145 -15.27 -36.23 57.66
CA ASP A 1145 -15.02 -35.55 58.97
C ASP A 1145 -14.96 -34.03 58.72
N GLU A 1146 -15.93 -33.26 59.20
CA GLU A 1146 -16.02 -32.65 60.53
C GLU A 1146 -15.14 -31.40 60.70
N GLU A 1147 -15.79 -30.34 61.20
CA GLU A 1147 -15.25 -29.11 61.79
C GLU A 1147 -14.67 -28.03 60.84
N LEU A 1148 -14.84 -26.72 61.04
CA LEU A 1148 -15.63 -25.86 61.93
C LEU A 1148 -15.36 -24.43 61.41
N VAL A 1149 -16.42 -23.65 61.16
CA VAL A 1149 -16.65 -22.32 61.77
C VAL A 1149 -15.53 -21.27 61.67
N LEU A 1150 -15.74 -20.21 60.87
CA LEU A 1150 -15.91 -18.82 61.35
C LEU A 1150 -16.08 -17.81 60.19
N PHE A 1151 -17.22 -17.10 60.25
CA PHE A 1151 -17.68 -15.91 59.52
C PHE A 1151 -18.26 -16.06 58.12
#